data_AF-A0ABD4RQ24-F1
#
_entry.id   AF-A0ABD4RQ24-F1
#
_cell.length_a   1.000
_cell.length_b   1.000
_cell.length_c   1.000
_cell.angle_alpha   90.00
_cell.angle_beta   90.00
_cell.angle_gamma   90.00
#
_symmetry.space_group_name_H-M   'P 1'
#
loop_
_entity.id
_entity.type
_entity.pdbx_description
1 polymer ?
#
loop_
_entity_poly.entity_id
_entity_poly.type
_entity_poly.pdbx_seq_one_letter_code
_entity_poly.pdbx_strand_id
1 'polypeptide(L)'
;MKIKFIIMVLIVFLVGLLVACQSTKNKETKIEDTKVNVSDTEVKILGTGDLHSVVTDSLVSYVNEERAKNENILMVDAGDFFGEQSKEMWEWTSGKKLVNIRESGTAEYEDIVKNSQDEVPIVKDMIPLRYDAVVLGDNEFISNDKQGLDKLVSDFKNNNIPVVSANIYEQSGKNYIQPYVMKNVKTDKGDVKVGILGLTIKEVGKSSGFEDIEKETKSRELGEQAEYKGKLYANDLVEDAKKWIKVMKKENPDIVVAVVHSGEESKSSDNTGNRIKELATTVDGIDAIVAGHTHKKIKQHTYKNKSGKEVIVTQPGSHAGSVSEISFKLDKKNGKWGIKEKTSKLKIVDKEINIVATADLHSHFSDKLLVSLVNERSKPIEPVVVDAGDFLDPQTDEMIEWYKEWKAIRDNNTDTVISRCPMAIAMNQGMYDAVVLGNHEFVSEKDEFWADERLLDAVVEDFEQTTISVLSANIYKQSGQNYVKPYVIQDVETNEGNVKVGILGLTIKEVGKGLKNVNLQEQFQYKGKLYANDLVEDAKKWVKVMKEENPDIIVAVVHSGEEPKNPKHPGNRVKELATTVDGIDAIVASHTHEKIDEHDYKNKSGGKVIVTQPGEHGKYYSKITFKVKKEKGSWVINDKSSKTIEVE
;
A
#
# COMPACT_ATOMS: atom_id res chain seq x y z
N MET A 1 72.19 38.09 -49.98
CA MET A 1 73.39 37.36 -49.50
C MET A 1 72.93 36.45 -48.36
N LYS A 2 72.97 35.13 -48.34
CA LYS A 2 73.36 34.01 -49.22
C LYS A 2 72.57 32.80 -48.63
N ILE A 3 71.82 32.00 -49.42
CA ILE A 3 72.22 30.64 -49.90
C ILE A 3 72.27 29.63 -48.72
N LYS A 4 71.53 28.51 -48.60
CA LYS A 4 71.26 27.31 -49.45
C LYS A 4 70.32 26.42 -48.60
N PHE A 5 69.16 25.90 -49.01
CA PHE A 5 68.83 24.85 -49.99
C PHE A 5 69.72 23.59 -49.99
N ILE A 6 69.03 22.44 -50.03
CA ILE A 6 69.43 21.07 -50.46
C ILE A 6 69.48 20.06 -49.29
N ILE A 7 68.42 19.24 -49.08
CA ILE A 7 68.09 17.94 -49.75
C ILE A 7 68.92 16.82 -49.11
N MET A 8 68.44 15.62 -48.75
CA MET A 8 67.22 14.86 -49.05
C MET A 8 67.19 13.69 -48.05
N VAL A 9 65.97 13.24 -47.71
CA VAL A 9 65.58 11.80 -47.67
C VAL A 9 66.09 10.95 -46.51
N LEU A 10 65.19 10.46 -45.66
CA LEU A 10 64.40 9.23 -45.89
C LEU A 10 63.43 9.03 -44.70
N ILE A 11 62.13 9.04 -45.01
CA ILE A 11 61.08 8.12 -44.51
C ILE A 11 61.21 7.61 -43.07
N VAL A 12 60.38 8.10 -42.14
CA VAL A 12 59.35 7.31 -41.40
C VAL A 12 58.27 8.31 -40.90
N PHE A 13 57.00 7.86 -40.86
CA PHE A 13 55.80 8.49 -40.27
C PHE A 13 54.85 9.30 -41.19
N LEU A 14 54.16 8.57 -42.06
CA LEU A 14 52.68 8.42 -42.06
C LEU A 14 52.04 8.80 -40.69
N VAL A 15 50.90 9.49 -40.49
CA VAL A 15 49.76 9.93 -41.30
C VAL A 15 49.11 11.11 -40.54
N GLY A 16 48.71 12.18 -41.23
CA GLY A 16 47.80 13.18 -40.66
C GLY A 16 47.80 14.51 -41.40
N LEU A 17 46.63 14.88 -41.93
CA LEU A 17 46.24 16.16 -42.55
C LEU A 17 46.57 16.38 -44.03
N LEU A 18 45.51 16.33 -44.84
CA LEU A 18 45.28 16.96 -46.15
C LEU A 18 43.74 16.79 -46.33
N VAL A 19 42.91 17.77 -46.67
CA VAL A 19 43.09 18.92 -47.56
C VAL A 19 42.00 19.97 -47.24
N ALA A 20 42.37 21.25 -47.24
CA ALA A 20 41.45 22.37 -47.44
C ALA A 20 42.01 23.26 -48.58
N CYS A 21 41.23 23.47 -49.64
CA CYS A 21 41.35 24.59 -50.60
C CYS A 21 40.13 24.58 -51.54
N GLN A 22 39.29 25.63 -51.48
CA GLN A 22 39.17 26.72 -52.48
C GLN A 22 38.26 26.36 -53.67
N SER A 23 37.37 27.19 -54.25
CA SER A 23 36.93 28.57 -54.03
C SER A 23 35.71 28.87 -54.95
N THR A 24 34.85 29.81 -54.52
CA THR A 24 33.97 30.74 -55.31
C THR A 24 32.96 30.22 -56.35
N LYS A 25 31.67 30.57 -56.18
CA LYS A 25 30.89 31.53 -57.01
C LYS A 25 29.43 31.67 -56.52
N ASN A 26 28.88 32.88 -56.73
CA ASN A 26 27.61 33.39 -56.23
C ASN A 26 26.37 32.98 -57.05
N LYS A 27 25.24 32.89 -56.33
CA LYS A 27 23.81 33.06 -56.71
C LYS A 27 23.14 32.01 -57.59
N GLU A 28 22.36 31.15 -56.94
CA GLU A 28 20.96 30.86 -57.32
C GLU A 28 20.18 30.40 -56.07
N THR A 29 18.97 30.94 -55.93
CA THR A 29 18.02 30.76 -54.83
C THR A 29 17.66 29.29 -54.66
N LYS A 30 18.05 28.67 -53.52
CA LYS A 30 17.41 27.46 -53.01
C LYS A 30 16.61 27.84 -51.78
N ILE A 31 15.31 27.63 -51.89
CA ILE A 31 14.40 27.54 -50.75
C ILE A 31 14.95 26.38 -49.90
N GLU A 32 15.57 26.69 -48.77
CA GLU A 32 15.79 25.69 -47.74
C GLU A 32 14.42 25.38 -47.14
N ASP A 33 13.91 24.18 -47.44
CA ASP A 33 12.88 23.54 -46.64
C ASP A 33 13.42 23.40 -45.21
N THR A 34 13.23 24.43 -44.40
CA THR A 34 13.22 24.30 -42.95
C THR A 34 12.14 23.26 -42.62
N LYS A 35 12.56 22.00 -42.46
CA LYS A 35 11.83 21.04 -41.64
C LYS A 35 11.78 21.64 -40.24
N VAL A 36 10.74 22.43 -40.00
CA VAL A 36 10.27 22.73 -38.66
C VAL A 36 10.07 21.36 -38.02
N ASN A 37 10.87 21.07 -36.99
CA ASN A 37 10.70 19.90 -36.17
C ASN A 37 9.45 20.18 -35.31
N VAL A 38 8.27 19.98 -35.90
CA VAL A 38 6.99 20.15 -35.24
C VAL A 38 6.92 19.03 -34.20
N SER A 39 7.04 19.36 -32.91
CA SER A 39 6.87 18.38 -31.82
C SER A 39 5.52 17.70 -31.98
N ASP A 40 5.46 16.37 -31.98
CA ASP A 40 4.18 15.65 -32.06
C ASP A 40 3.32 16.00 -30.82
N THR A 41 1.99 16.08 -30.97
CA THR A 41 1.08 16.28 -29.82
C THR A 41 0.86 14.94 -29.13
N GLU A 42 1.08 14.86 -27.83
CA GLU A 42 0.88 13.64 -27.05
C GLU A 42 -0.38 13.73 -26.20
N VAL A 43 -1.23 12.70 -26.28
CA VAL A 43 -2.35 12.44 -25.35
C VAL A 43 -2.08 11.13 -24.64
N LYS A 44 -2.21 11.12 -23.31
CA LYS A 44 -2.02 9.91 -22.50
C LYS A 44 -3.32 9.49 -21.83
N ILE A 45 -3.52 8.18 -21.74
CA ILE A 45 -4.58 7.54 -20.95
C ILE A 45 -3.91 6.78 -19.81
N LEU A 46 -4.27 7.13 -18.58
CA LEU A 46 -3.95 6.37 -17.38
C LEU A 46 -5.15 5.48 -17.03
N GLY A 47 -4.91 4.20 -16.79
CA GLY A 47 -5.96 3.21 -16.54
C GLY A 47 -5.72 2.40 -15.27
N THR A 48 -6.69 2.41 -14.35
CA THR A 48 -6.81 1.48 -13.23
C THR A 48 -7.93 0.47 -13.49
N GLY A 49 -8.10 -0.49 -12.58
CA GLY A 49 -9.15 -1.48 -12.58
C GLY A 49 -8.94 -2.43 -11.42
N ASP A 50 -10.00 -3.12 -11.02
CA ASP A 50 -9.99 -4.08 -9.92
C ASP A 50 -9.38 -3.46 -8.64
N LEU A 51 -9.81 -2.22 -8.30
CA LEU A 51 -9.29 -1.52 -7.11
C LEU A 51 -9.79 -2.16 -5.82
N HIS A 52 -11.01 -2.70 -5.80
CA HIS A 52 -11.58 -3.35 -4.61
C HIS A 52 -11.53 -2.45 -3.37
N SER A 53 -11.99 -1.21 -3.52
CA SER A 53 -11.91 -0.15 -2.51
C SER A 53 -10.51 0.20 -2.01
N VAL A 54 -9.47 -0.17 -2.75
CA VAL A 54 -8.08 0.16 -2.43
C VAL A 54 -7.61 1.33 -3.29
N VAL A 55 -7.51 2.51 -2.68
CA VAL A 55 -6.79 3.66 -3.24
C VAL A 55 -5.64 4.00 -2.29
N THR A 56 -4.41 4.01 -2.81
CA THR A 56 -3.22 4.29 -2.01
C THR A 56 -2.71 5.72 -2.23
N ASP A 57 -2.03 6.29 -1.23
CA ASP A 57 -1.37 7.59 -1.37
C ASP A 57 -0.32 7.56 -2.48
N SER A 58 0.34 6.40 -2.65
CA SER A 58 1.28 6.14 -3.74
C SER A 58 0.62 6.25 -5.14
N LEU A 59 -0.60 5.75 -5.32
CA LEU A 59 -1.35 5.90 -6.57
C LEU A 59 -1.73 7.37 -6.81
N VAL A 60 -2.25 8.04 -5.78
CA VAL A 60 -2.64 9.46 -5.86
C VAL A 60 -1.44 10.34 -6.20
N SER A 61 -0.30 10.11 -5.53
CA SER A 61 0.95 10.84 -5.76
C SER A 61 1.41 10.66 -7.21
N TYR A 62 1.46 9.42 -7.69
CA TYR A 62 1.88 9.12 -9.06
C TYR A 62 1.00 9.81 -10.12
N VAL A 63 -0.33 9.75 -9.99
CA VAL A 63 -1.24 10.40 -10.94
C VAL A 63 -1.07 11.92 -10.92
N ASN A 64 -0.89 12.51 -9.74
CA ASN A 64 -0.66 13.96 -9.62
C ASN A 64 0.68 14.39 -10.24
N GLU A 65 1.75 13.61 -10.05
CA GLU A 65 3.03 13.86 -10.69
C GLU A 65 2.95 13.79 -12.22
N GLU A 66 2.24 12.80 -12.78
CA GLU A 66 2.09 12.70 -14.24
C GLU A 66 1.28 13.88 -14.80
N ARG A 67 0.20 14.29 -14.12
CA ARG A 67 -0.58 15.48 -14.51
C ARG A 67 0.22 16.77 -14.41
N ALA A 68 1.18 16.86 -13.50
CA ALA A 68 2.09 18.00 -13.42
C ALA A 68 3.10 18.04 -14.60
N LYS A 69 3.43 16.88 -15.17
CA LYS A 69 4.36 16.77 -16.33
C LYS A 69 3.65 16.97 -17.67
N ASN A 70 2.41 16.48 -17.80
CA ASN A 70 1.61 16.57 -19.02
C ASN A 70 0.14 16.78 -18.66
N GLU A 71 -0.43 17.91 -19.09
CA GLU A 71 -1.85 18.22 -18.86
C GLU A 71 -2.81 17.43 -19.78
N ASN A 72 -2.30 16.81 -20.84
CA ASN A 72 -3.05 16.04 -21.83
C ASN A 72 -3.31 14.60 -21.38
N ILE A 73 -3.68 14.42 -20.10
CA ILE A 73 -3.92 13.12 -19.48
C ILE A 73 -5.41 12.93 -19.21
N LEU A 74 -5.93 11.77 -19.61
CA LEU A 74 -7.23 11.28 -19.14
C LEU A 74 -7.02 10.09 -18.20
N MET A 75 -7.87 9.97 -17.18
CA MET A 75 -7.82 8.88 -16.20
C MET A 75 -9.08 8.01 -16.32
N VAL A 76 -8.93 6.69 -16.42
CA VAL A 76 -10.07 5.76 -16.54
C VAL A 76 -9.94 4.59 -15.57
N ASP A 77 -11.08 4.02 -15.17
CA ASP A 77 -11.12 2.80 -14.36
C ASP A 77 -11.94 1.69 -15.05
N ALA A 78 -11.38 0.48 -15.11
CA ALA A 78 -11.95 -0.68 -15.77
C ALA A 78 -12.89 -1.54 -14.89
N GLY A 79 -13.45 -0.97 -13.83
CA GLY A 79 -14.46 -1.58 -12.97
C GLY A 79 -13.90 -2.42 -11.83
N ASP A 80 -14.79 -2.91 -10.97
CA ASP A 80 -14.46 -3.48 -9.66
C ASP A 80 -13.68 -2.49 -8.79
N PHE A 81 -14.14 -1.25 -8.76
CA PHE A 81 -13.60 -0.25 -7.84
C PHE A 81 -14.21 -0.36 -6.45
N PHE A 82 -15.40 -0.94 -6.31
CA PHE A 82 -16.12 -1.18 -5.07
C PHE A 82 -15.80 -2.55 -4.47
N GLY A 83 -15.63 -2.58 -3.16
CA GLY A 83 -15.63 -3.78 -2.35
C GLY A 83 -15.58 -3.48 -0.84
N GLU A 84 -15.72 -4.53 -0.03
CA GLU A 84 -15.83 -4.42 1.44
C GLU A 84 -14.48 -4.62 2.16
N GLN A 85 -13.36 -4.47 1.45
CA GLN A 85 -12.02 -4.79 1.97
C GLN A 85 -11.44 -3.70 2.88
N SER A 86 -11.97 -2.48 2.85
CA SER A 86 -11.59 -1.44 3.82
C SER A 86 -12.62 -1.35 4.94
N LYS A 87 -12.16 -1.00 6.15
CA LYS A 87 -13.03 -0.75 7.30
C LYS A 87 -14.17 0.20 6.95
N GLU A 88 -13.85 1.37 6.41
CA GLU A 88 -14.86 2.40 6.13
C GLU A 88 -15.92 1.89 5.15
N MET A 89 -15.50 1.10 4.14
CA MET A 89 -16.44 0.48 3.22
C MET A 89 -17.28 -0.60 3.88
N TRP A 90 -16.69 -1.48 4.70
CA TRP A 90 -17.44 -2.49 5.44
C TRP A 90 -18.44 -1.88 6.42
N GLU A 91 -18.05 -0.84 7.15
CA GLU A 91 -18.96 -0.11 8.06
C GLU A 91 -20.07 0.57 7.25
N TRP A 92 -19.73 1.16 6.10
CA TRP A 92 -20.70 1.78 5.20
C TRP A 92 -21.64 0.77 4.55
N THR A 93 -21.22 -0.45 4.21
CA THR A 93 -22.12 -1.46 3.63
C THR A 93 -22.95 -2.15 4.69
N SER A 94 -22.32 -2.62 5.77
CA SER A 94 -22.99 -3.35 6.86
C SER A 94 -23.89 -2.45 7.71
N GLY A 95 -23.60 -1.15 7.82
CA GLY A 95 -24.26 -0.25 8.75
C GLY A 95 -23.90 -0.53 10.20
N LYS A 96 -22.73 -1.11 10.44
CA LYS A 96 -22.26 -1.52 11.76
C LYS A 96 -20.87 -0.99 12.01
N LYS A 97 -20.60 -0.56 13.25
CA LYS A 97 -19.28 -0.15 13.72
C LYS A 97 -18.76 -1.20 14.67
N LEU A 98 -17.52 -1.67 14.45
CA LEU A 98 -16.85 -2.48 15.48
C LEU A 98 -16.54 -1.58 16.67
N VAL A 99 -17.04 -1.92 17.86
CA VAL A 99 -16.85 -1.12 19.08
C VAL A 99 -16.11 -1.83 20.18
N ASN A 100 -16.11 -3.17 20.15
CA ASN A 100 -15.37 -3.97 21.11
C ASN A 100 -15.12 -5.39 20.56
N ILE A 101 -14.17 -6.10 21.16
CA ILE A 101 -13.99 -7.54 21.00
C ILE A 101 -13.90 -8.14 22.40
N ARG A 102 -14.88 -8.97 22.76
CA ARG A 102 -14.91 -9.64 24.07
C ARG A 102 -13.71 -10.56 24.26
N GLU A 103 -13.41 -10.90 25.51
CA GLU A 103 -12.43 -11.94 25.88
C GLU A 103 -12.64 -13.27 25.12
N SER A 104 -13.89 -13.64 24.84
CA SER A 104 -14.25 -14.83 24.05
C SER A 104 -13.87 -14.76 22.57
N GLY A 105 -13.30 -13.64 22.10
CA GLY A 105 -13.05 -13.34 20.68
C GLY A 105 -14.30 -12.91 19.91
N THR A 106 -15.43 -12.69 20.60
CA THR A 106 -16.68 -12.28 19.97
C THR A 106 -16.68 -10.77 19.74
N ALA A 107 -16.73 -10.35 18.48
CA ALA A 107 -16.84 -8.95 18.09
C ALA A 107 -18.22 -8.37 18.45
N GLU A 108 -18.21 -7.18 19.05
CA GLU A 108 -19.40 -6.40 19.36
C GLU A 108 -19.51 -5.22 18.40
N TYR A 109 -20.72 -5.03 17.87
CA TYR A 109 -21.00 -4.00 16.89
C TYR A 109 -22.15 -3.11 17.36
N GLU A 110 -22.03 -1.82 17.08
CA GLU A 110 -23.14 -0.86 17.18
C GLU A 110 -23.74 -0.61 15.80
N ASP A 111 -25.07 -0.49 15.74
CA ASP A 111 -25.75 -0.08 14.52
C ASP A 111 -25.47 1.41 14.26
N ILE A 112 -24.92 1.70 13.08
CA ILE A 112 -24.71 3.07 12.61
C ILE A 112 -25.94 3.49 11.83
N VAL A 113 -26.60 4.56 12.27
CA VAL A 113 -27.69 5.17 11.50
C VAL A 113 -27.08 5.89 10.31
N LYS A 114 -27.11 5.22 9.14
CA LYS A 114 -26.72 5.85 7.88
C LYS A 114 -27.71 6.94 7.52
N ASN A 115 -27.23 8.14 7.24
CA ASN A 115 -28.03 9.14 6.57
C ASN A 115 -28.12 8.76 5.08
N SER A 116 -29.29 8.91 4.46
CA SER A 116 -29.43 8.71 3.01
C SER A 116 -28.57 9.69 2.19
N GLN A 117 -28.00 10.72 2.84
CA GLN A 117 -27.04 11.66 2.30
C GLN A 117 -25.58 11.21 2.40
N ASP A 118 -25.26 10.17 3.19
CA ASP A 118 -23.87 9.76 3.40
C ASP A 118 -23.30 9.22 2.09
N GLU A 119 -22.21 9.82 1.64
CA GLU A 119 -21.51 9.44 0.42
C GLU A 119 -20.78 8.11 0.58
N VAL A 120 -20.79 7.28 -0.47
CA VAL A 120 -20.02 6.03 -0.46
C VAL A 120 -18.52 6.33 -0.31
N PRO A 121 -17.80 5.76 0.68
CA PRO A 121 -16.41 6.10 0.99
C PRO A 121 -15.46 6.05 -0.20
N ILE A 122 -15.52 4.99 -1.00
CA ILE A 122 -14.65 4.84 -2.18
C ILE A 122 -14.80 5.99 -3.19
N VAL A 123 -15.95 6.65 -3.25
CA VAL A 123 -16.14 7.83 -4.10
C VAL A 123 -15.20 8.95 -3.65
N LYS A 124 -15.09 9.19 -2.33
CA LYS A 124 -14.22 10.20 -1.74
C LYS A 124 -12.75 9.93 -2.05
N ASP A 125 -12.34 8.67 -1.92
CA ASP A 125 -10.98 8.24 -2.18
C ASP A 125 -10.57 8.39 -3.65
N MET A 126 -11.54 8.28 -4.58
CA MET A 126 -11.31 8.44 -6.01
C MET A 126 -11.34 9.90 -6.50
N ILE A 127 -11.86 10.85 -5.71
CA ILE A 127 -11.91 12.28 -6.08
C ILE A 127 -10.53 12.85 -6.44
N PRO A 128 -9.46 12.66 -5.62
CA PRO A 128 -8.12 13.19 -5.93
C PRO A 128 -7.55 12.72 -7.27
N LEU A 129 -7.96 11.53 -7.73
CA LEU A 129 -7.49 10.93 -8.99
C LEU A 129 -8.15 11.54 -10.23
N ARG A 130 -9.27 12.28 -10.05
CA ARG A 130 -9.95 13.06 -11.09
C ARG A 130 -10.29 12.21 -12.33
N TYR A 131 -10.98 11.08 -12.13
CA TYR A 131 -11.36 10.17 -13.21
C TYR A 131 -12.24 10.83 -14.29
N ASP A 132 -11.91 10.53 -15.55
CA ASP A 132 -12.67 10.94 -16.72
C ASP A 132 -13.80 9.98 -17.08
N ALA A 133 -13.65 8.70 -16.70
CA ALA A 133 -14.68 7.69 -16.79
C ALA A 133 -14.36 6.51 -15.87
N VAL A 134 -15.37 5.95 -15.20
CA VAL A 134 -15.28 4.68 -14.48
C VAL A 134 -16.33 3.72 -15.04
N VAL A 135 -15.97 2.44 -15.15
CA VAL A 135 -16.86 1.39 -15.68
C VAL A 135 -17.39 0.56 -14.53
N LEU A 136 -18.65 0.11 -14.59
CA LEU A 136 -19.15 -0.87 -13.62
C LEU A 136 -18.53 -2.24 -13.92
N GLY A 137 -17.92 -2.87 -12.93
CA GLY A 137 -17.52 -4.28 -12.93
C GLY A 137 -18.58 -5.17 -12.29
N ASP A 138 -18.28 -6.46 -12.13
CA ASP A 138 -19.24 -7.39 -11.53
C ASP A 138 -19.44 -7.17 -10.03
N ASN A 139 -18.41 -6.74 -9.29
CA ASN A 139 -18.50 -6.54 -7.85
C ASN A 139 -19.41 -5.37 -7.45
N GLU A 140 -19.54 -4.33 -8.29
CA GLU A 140 -20.54 -3.29 -8.07
C GLU A 140 -21.96 -3.86 -8.01
N PHE A 141 -22.26 -4.93 -8.77
CA PHE A 141 -23.56 -5.61 -8.72
C PHE A 141 -23.65 -6.63 -7.59
N ILE A 142 -22.61 -7.42 -7.35
CA ILE A 142 -22.63 -8.48 -6.32
C ILE A 142 -22.78 -7.87 -4.92
N SER A 143 -22.09 -6.76 -4.66
CA SER A 143 -22.02 -6.15 -3.34
C SER A 143 -23.14 -5.14 -3.05
N ASN A 144 -24.03 -4.88 -4.01
CA ASN A 144 -25.12 -3.92 -3.84
C ASN A 144 -26.45 -4.50 -4.32
N ASP A 145 -27.53 -4.10 -3.66
CA ASP A 145 -28.84 -4.15 -4.29
C ASP A 145 -29.02 -3.00 -5.29
N LYS A 146 -30.18 -2.95 -5.96
CA LYS A 146 -30.46 -1.88 -6.93
C LYS A 146 -30.43 -0.47 -6.32
N GLN A 147 -30.81 -0.30 -5.05
CA GLN A 147 -30.84 1.00 -4.40
C GLN A 147 -29.44 1.47 -4.02
N GLY A 148 -28.61 0.58 -3.47
CA GLY A 148 -27.20 0.83 -3.18
C GLY A 148 -26.42 1.17 -4.45
N LEU A 149 -26.65 0.43 -5.53
CA LEU A 149 -26.05 0.72 -6.83
C LEU A 149 -26.47 2.10 -7.37
N ASP A 150 -27.75 2.47 -7.27
CA ASP A 150 -28.22 3.79 -7.68
C ASP A 150 -27.59 4.92 -6.87
N LYS A 151 -27.41 4.71 -5.56
CA LYS A 151 -26.71 5.67 -4.68
C LYS A 151 -25.25 5.83 -5.09
N LEU A 152 -24.53 4.71 -5.27
CA LEU A 152 -23.14 4.70 -5.73
C LEU A 152 -22.99 5.49 -7.05
N VAL A 153 -23.81 5.17 -8.05
CA VAL A 153 -23.81 5.86 -9.35
C VAL A 153 -24.14 7.34 -9.19
N SER A 154 -25.07 7.70 -8.31
CA SER A 154 -25.43 9.10 -8.03
C SER A 154 -24.27 9.86 -7.39
N ASP A 155 -23.56 9.27 -6.43
CA ASP A 155 -22.44 9.92 -5.74
C ASP A 155 -21.27 10.20 -6.69
N PHE A 156 -20.92 9.24 -7.54
CA PHE A 156 -19.93 9.48 -8.61
C PHE A 156 -20.35 10.63 -9.52
N LYS A 157 -21.62 10.69 -9.94
CA LYS A 157 -22.15 11.78 -10.77
C LYS A 157 -22.09 13.13 -10.05
N ASN A 158 -22.45 13.18 -8.77
CA ASN A 158 -22.41 14.39 -7.94
C ASN A 158 -20.98 14.94 -7.81
N ASN A 159 -19.98 14.08 -7.90
CA ASN A 159 -18.56 14.45 -7.87
C ASN A 159 -17.92 14.62 -9.25
N ASN A 160 -18.74 14.74 -10.30
CA ASN A 160 -18.29 14.91 -11.68
C ASN A 160 -17.41 13.77 -12.21
N ILE A 161 -17.58 12.55 -11.68
CA ILE A 161 -16.90 11.35 -12.16
C ILE A 161 -17.92 10.56 -13.00
N PRO A 162 -17.77 10.52 -14.34
CA PRO A 162 -18.74 9.86 -15.19
C PRO A 162 -18.68 8.33 -15.06
N VAL A 163 -19.78 7.71 -14.65
CA VAL A 163 -19.94 6.25 -14.71
C VAL A 163 -20.47 5.87 -16.09
N VAL A 164 -19.80 4.93 -16.78
CA VAL A 164 -20.15 4.51 -18.14
C VAL A 164 -20.30 3.00 -18.28
N SER A 165 -21.36 2.55 -18.95
CA SER A 165 -21.52 1.15 -19.39
C SER A 165 -22.53 1.06 -20.52
N ALA A 166 -22.08 0.56 -21.66
CA ALA A 166 -22.83 0.59 -22.91
C ALA A 166 -23.75 -0.61 -23.11
N ASN A 167 -23.52 -1.69 -22.34
CA ASN A 167 -24.24 -2.95 -22.48
C ASN A 167 -25.16 -3.27 -21.29
N ILE A 168 -25.40 -2.34 -20.37
CA ILE A 168 -26.32 -2.52 -19.24
C ILE A 168 -27.59 -1.69 -19.45
N TYR A 169 -28.73 -2.35 -19.31
CA TYR A 169 -30.04 -1.82 -19.63
C TYR A 169 -31.03 -2.01 -18.50
N GLU A 170 -31.96 -1.06 -18.41
CA GLU A 170 -33.22 -1.27 -17.71
C GLU A 170 -34.15 -2.14 -18.55
N GLN A 171 -35.14 -2.78 -17.94
CA GLN A 171 -36.18 -3.54 -18.66
C GLN A 171 -36.95 -2.72 -19.72
N SER A 172 -36.90 -1.38 -19.63
CA SER A 172 -37.46 -0.47 -20.63
C SER A 172 -36.73 -0.51 -21.97
N GLY A 173 -35.53 -1.12 -22.03
CA GLY A 173 -34.63 -1.12 -23.18
C GLY A 173 -33.73 0.13 -23.28
N LYS A 174 -33.84 1.05 -22.31
CA LYS A 174 -32.90 2.18 -22.17
C LYS A 174 -31.64 1.73 -21.44
N ASN A 175 -30.51 2.33 -21.78
CA ASN A 175 -29.28 2.15 -21.02
C ASN A 175 -29.48 2.64 -19.58
N TYR A 176 -29.01 1.85 -18.62
CA TYR A 176 -29.08 2.19 -17.20
C TYR A 176 -28.25 3.44 -16.86
N ILE A 177 -27.06 3.51 -17.45
CA ILE A 177 -26.15 4.66 -17.38
C ILE A 177 -25.66 4.99 -18.79
N GLN A 178 -25.00 6.13 -18.95
CA GLN A 178 -24.56 6.54 -20.28
C GLN A 178 -23.53 5.54 -20.86
N PRO A 179 -23.59 5.24 -22.16
CA PRO A 179 -22.74 4.22 -22.77
C PRO A 179 -21.28 4.64 -22.93
N TYR A 180 -21.05 5.93 -23.18
CA TYR A 180 -19.73 6.50 -23.42
C TYR A 180 -19.71 7.98 -23.00
N VAL A 181 -18.50 8.55 -22.94
CA VAL A 181 -18.27 10.00 -22.83
C VAL A 181 -17.34 10.48 -23.93
N MET A 182 -17.49 11.74 -24.33
CA MET A 182 -16.56 12.45 -25.21
C MET A 182 -15.78 13.47 -24.38
N LYS A 183 -14.45 13.41 -24.44
CA LYS A 183 -13.54 14.30 -23.73
C LYS A 183 -12.72 15.09 -24.74
N ASN A 184 -12.64 16.41 -24.54
CA ASN A 184 -11.77 17.26 -25.32
C ASN A 184 -10.48 17.50 -24.54
N VAL A 185 -9.38 16.94 -25.02
CA VAL A 185 -8.05 17.21 -24.50
C VAL A 185 -7.54 18.46 -25.21
N LYS A 186 -7.37 19.54 -24.44
CA LYS A 186 -6.91 20.82 -24.98
C LYS A 186 -5.42 20.75 -25.27
N THR A 187 -5.01 21.07 -26.49
CA THR A 187 -3.60 21.09 -26.88
C THR A 187 -3.26 22.39 -27.58
N ASP A 188 -1.96 22.68 -27.71
CA ASP A 188 -1.42 23.85 -28.43
C ASP A 188 -1.90 23.95 -29.90
N LYS A 189 -2.28 22.83 -30.51
CA LYS A 189 -2.75 22.74 -31.91
C LYS A 189 -4.27 22.51 -32.02
N GLY A 190 -4.98 22.73 -30.93
CA GLY A 190 -6.44 22.61 -30.81
C GLY A 190 -6.87 21.32 -30.11
N ASP A 191 -8.17 21.16 -29.93
CA ASP A 191 -8.71 20.07 -29.14
C ASP A 191 -8.56 18.73 -29.86
N VAL A 192 -8.12 17.70 -29.11
CA VAL A 192 -8.19 16.30 -29.51
C VAL A 192 -9.42 15.70 -28.84
N LYS A 193 -10.35 15.17 -29.64
CA LYS A 193 -11.58 14.55 -29.14
C LYS A 193 -11.35 13.06 -28.88
N VAL A 194 -11.44 12.65 -27.61
CA VAL A 194 -11.30 11.27 -27.17
C VAL A 194 -12.68 10.72 -26.78
N GLY A 195 -13.11 9.65 -27.44
CA GLY A 195 -14.30 8.89 -27.04
C GLY A 195 -13.93 7.76 -26.10
N ILE A 196 -14.57 7.68 -24.93
CA ILE A 196 -14.35 6.63 -23.94
C ILE A 196 -15.62 5.78 -23.83
N LEU A 197 -15.57 4.53 -24.29
CA LEU A 197 -16.68 3.58 -24.28
C LEU A 197 -16.56 2.63 -23.07
N GLY A 198 -17.61 2.52 -22.26
CA GLY A 198 -17.64 1.58 -21.12
C GLY A 198 -18.33 0.26 -21.46
N LEU A 199 -17.82 -0.88 -21.00
CA LEU A 199 -18.45 -2.19 -21.20
C LEU A 199 -18.18 -3.11 -20.01
N THR A 200 -19.15 -3.96 -19.66
CA THR A 200 -19.08 -4.88 -18.52
C THR A 200 -19.34 -6.31 -18.97
N ILE A 201 -18.74 -7.34 -18.34
CA ILE A 201 -19.19 -8.72 -18.57
C ILE A 201 -20.68 -8.85 -18.20
N LYS A 202 -21.42 -9.74 -18.87
CA LYS A 202 -22.82 -9.96 -18.49
C LYS A 202 -22.96 -10.92 -17.31
N GLU A 203 -21.95 -11.78 -17.11
CA GLU A 203 -21.87 -12.83 -16.09
C GLU A 203 -21.42 -12.30 -14.73
N VAL A 204 -22.25 -11.48 -14.09
CA VAL A 204 -21.90 -10.75 -12.86
C VAL A 204 -22.03 -11.55 -11.56
N GLY A 205 -22.07 -12.89 -11.57
CA GLY A 205 -22.15 -13.68 -10.33
C GLY A 205 -22.00 -15.19 -10.51
N LYS A 206 -21.91 -15.93 -9.40
CA LYS A 206 -21.86 -17.41 -9.39
C LYS A 206 -22.97 -17.99 -8.53
N SER A 207 -23.49 -19.16 -8.89
CA SER A 207 -24.35 -19.93 -7.98
C SER A 207 -23.51 -20.70 -6.96
N SER A 208 -23.64 -20.40 -5.66
CA SER A 208 -23.28 -21.32 -4.58
C SER A 208 -24.52 -22.14 -4.20
N GLY A 209 -24.61 -23.38 -4.67
CA GLY A 209 -25.63 -24.30 -4.18
C GLY A 209 -25.21 -24.84 -2.82
N PHE A 210 -25.95 -24.52 -1.76
CA PHE A 210 -25.78 -25.13 -0.44
C PHE A 210 -26.33 -26.58 -0.36
N GLU A 211 -26.72 -27.20 -1.47
CA GLU A 211 -27.44 -28.48 -1.45
C GLU A 211 -26.80 -29.66 -2.19
N ASP A 212 -25.67 -29.51 -2.90
CA ASP A 212 -24.98 -30.68 -3.48
C ASP A 212 -23.48 -30.39 -3.63
N ILE A 213 -22.68 -31.01 -2.76
CA ILE A 213 -21.23 -31.11 -2.90
C ILE A 213 -20.96 -32.00 -4.11
N GLU A 214 -20.93 -31.41 -5.32
CA GLU A 214 -20.25 -31.87 -6.56
C GLU A 214 -20.74 -31.17 -7.85
N LYS A 215 -21.61 -30.14 -7.81
CA LYS A 215 -21.99 -29.40 -9.04
C LYS A 215 -21.12 -28.16 -9.29
N GLU A 216 -20.51 -28.14 -10.46
CA GLU A 216 -19.75 -27.01 -11.03
C GLU A 216 -20.48 -25.67 -10.85
N THR A 217 -19.74 -24.64 -10.41
CA THR A 217 -20.25 -23.28 -10.26
C THR A 217 -20.62 -22.70 -11.63
N LYS A 218 -21.91 -22.59 -11.94
CA LYS A 218 -22.38 -21.91 -13.15
C LYS A 218 -22.39 -20.39 -12.95
N SER A 219 -21.80 -19.64 -13.87
CA SER A 219 -21.89 -18.19 -13.91
C SER A 219 -23.33 -17.74 -14.19
N ARG A 220 -23.79 -16.69 -13.51
CA ARG A 220 -25.12 -16.09 -13.65
C ARG A 220 -25.03 -14.76 -14.37
N GLU A 221 -25.96 -14.52 -15.28
CA GLU A 221 -26.08 -13.21 -15.93
C GLU A 221 -26.74 -12.17 -14.99
N LEU A 222 -26.53 -10.87 -15.24
CA LEU A 222 -27.09 -9.78 -14.43
C LEU A 222 -28.60 -9.91 -14.19
N GLY A 223 -29.36 -10.22 -15.24
CA GLY A 223 -30.81 -10.36 -15.15
C GLY A 223 -31.29 -11.58 -14.36
N GLU A 224 -30.38 -12.50 -14.02
CA GLU A 224 -30.67 -13.70 -13.23
C GLU A 224 -30.43 -13.50 -11.72
N GLN A 225 -29.73 -12.43 -11.34
CA GLN A 225 -29.50 -12.11 -9.93
C GLN A 225 -30.79 -11.64 -9.25
N ALA A 226 -31.03 -12.10 -8.02
CA ALA A 226 -32.27 -11.78 -7.29
C ALA A 226 -32.51 -10.26 -7.16
N GLU A 227 -31.45 -9.50 -6.86
CA GLU A 227 -31.53 -8.06 -6.67
C GLU A 227 -31.87 -7.27 -7.95
N TYR A 228 -31.57 -7.84 -9.12
CA TYR A 228 -31.67 -7.18 -10.43
C TYR A 228 -32.68 -7.81 -11.38
N LYS A 229 -33.20 -8.99 -11.06
CA LYS A 229 -34.17 -9.71 -11.88
C LYS A 229 -35.43 -8.85 -12.10
N GLY A 230 -35.77 -8.63 -13.36
CA GLY A 230 -36.87 -7.75 -13.74
C GLY A 230 -36.60 -6.26 -13.53
N LYS A 231 -35.34 -5.86 -13.25
CA LYS A 231 -34.91 -4.46 -13.10
C LYS A 231 -33.84 -4.11 -14.13
N LEU A 232 -32.72 -4.84 -14.13
CA LEU A 232 -31.60 -4.64 -15.04
C LEU A 232 -31.28 -5.93 -15.81
N TYR A 233 -30.66 -5.79 -16.98
CA TYR A 233 -30.05 -6.88 -17.74
C TYR A 233 -28.83 -6.38 -18.50
N ALA A 234 -27.93 -7.30 -18.86
CA ALA A 234 -26.74 -7.00 -19.64
C ALA A 234 -26.82 -7.69 -21.01
N ASN A 235 -26.57 -6.92 -22.07
CA ASN A 235 -26.41 -7.45 -23.42
C ASN A 235 -24.97 -7.93 -23.65
N ASP A 236 -24.79 -8.60 -24.78
CA ASP A 236 -23.48 -8.95 -25.32
C ASP A 236 -22.59 -7.71 -25.51
N LEU A 237 -21.44 -7.70 -24.83
CA LEU A 237 -20.51 -6.56 -24.86
C LEU A 237 -19.91 -6.31 -26.25
N VAL A 238 -19.70 -7.34 -27.06
CA VAL A 238 -19.07 -7.19 -28.40
C VAL A 238 -20.09 -6.62 -29.39
N GLU A 239 -21.33 -7.09 -29.35
CA GLU A 239 -22.41 -6.54 -30.19
C GLU A 239 -22.75 -5.09 -29.84
N ASP A 240 -22.84 -4.77 -28.54
CA ASP A 240 -23.10 -3.39 -28.13
C ASP A 240 -21.91 -2.46 -28.39
N ALA A 241 -20.68 -2.95 -28.32
CA ALA A 241 -19.54 -2.18 -28.80
C ALA A 241 -19.69 -1.81 -30.29
N LYS A 242 -20.06 -2.76 -31.17
CA LYS A 242 -20.28 -2.47 -32.60
C LYS A 242 -21.38 -1.43 -32.80
N LYS A 243 -22.46 -1.50 -32.02
CA LYS A 243 -23.57 -0.53 -32.05
C LYS A 243 -23.08 0.86 -31.63
N TRP A 244 -22.44 0.98 -30.48
CA TRP A 244 -22.06 2.28 -29.90
C TRP A 244 -20.90 2.94 -30.62
N ILE A 245 -19.93 2.18 -31.14
CA ILE A 245 -18.87 2.72 -32.00
C ILE A 245 -19.45 3.39 -33.26
N LYS A 246 -20.51 2.84 -33.86
CA LYS A 246 -21.20 3.48 -35.00
C LYS A 246 -21.86 4.80 -34.61
N VAL A 247 -22.37 4.90 -33.38
CA VAL A 247 -22.96 6.15 -32.85
C VAL A 247 -21.85 7.17 -32.58
N MET A 248 -20.82 6.79 -31.83
CA MET A 248 -19.67 7.62 -31.49
C MET A 248 -18.97 8.19 -32.72
N LYS A 249 -18.82 7.40 -33.81
CA LYS A 249 -18.22 7.87 -35.07
C LYS A 249 -18.91 9.10 -35.67
N LYS A 250 -20.21 9.31 -35.41
CA LYS A 250 -20.95 10.51 -35.89
C LYS A 250 -20.48 11.79 -35.20
N GLU A 251 -19.88 11.67 -34.02
CA GLU A 251 -19.32 12.79 -33.28
C GLU A 251 -17.86 13.10 -33.66
N ASN A 252 -17.30 12.32 -34.60
CA ASN A 252 -15.93 12.44 -35.12
C ASN A 252 -14.85 12.44 -34.02
N PRO A 253 -14.76 11.39 -33.18
CA PRO A 253 -13.63 11.26 -32.25
C PRO A 253 -12.33 11.05 -33.04
N ASP A 254 -11.24 11.62 -32.51
CA ASP A 254 -9.89 11.44 -33.03
C ASP A 254 -9.24 10.16 -32.46
N ILE A 255 -9.59 9.80 -31.22
CA ILE A 255 -9.19 8.57 -30.53
C ILE A 255 -10.43 7.92 -29.92
N VAL A 256 -10.52 6.59 -29.99
CA VAL A 256 -11.50 5.82 -29.22
C VAL A 256 -10.81 4.83 -28.29
N VAL A 257 -11.08 4.95 -27.00
CA VAL A 257 -10.64 4.02 -25.96
C VAL A 257 -11.84 3.26 -25.43
N ALA A 258 -11.79 1.93 -25.48
CA ALA A 258 -12.76 1.10 -24.77
C ALA A 258 -12.20 0.77 -23.38
N VAL A 259 -12.99 1.02 -22.35
CA VAL A 259 -12.67 0.67 -20.96
C VAL A 259 -13.65 -0.45 -20.61
N VAL A 260 -13.11 -1.63 -20.30
CA VAL A 260 -13.89 -2.86 -20.35
C VAL A 260 -13.58 -3.73 -19.14
N HIS A 261 -14.58 -3.95 -18.31
CA HIS A 261 -14.50 -4.93 -17.24
C HIS A 261 -14.71 -6.33 -17.84
N SER A 262 -13.66 -6.91 -18.40
CA SER A 262 -13.61 -8.26 -18.98
C SER A 262 -12.14 -8.69 -19.13
N GLY A 263 -11.87 -9.98 -18.98
CA GLY A 263 -10.55 -10.56 -19.22
C GLY A 263 -10.22 -10.79 -20.68
N GLU A 264 -8.93 -11.05 -20.96
CA GLU A 264 -8.42 -11.17 -22.33
C GLU A 264 -9.04 -12.31 -23.14
N GLU A 265 -9.02 -13.50 -22.57
CA GLU A 265 -9.56 -14.73 -23.17
C GLU A 265 -10.24 -15.57 -22.09
N SER A 266 -11.24 -16.32 -22.53
CA SER A 266 -11.97 -17.31 -21.73
C SER A 266 -11.08 -18.51 -21.40
N LYS A 267 -11.08 -18.95 -20.14
CA LYS A 267 -10.25 -20.09 -19.68
C LYS A 267 -10.90 -21.46 -19.91
N SER A 268 -12.20 -21.51 -20.15
CA SER A 268 -12.97 -22.73 -20.42
C SER A 268 -14.23 -22.42 -21.24
N SER A 269 -14.89 -23.47 -21.76
CA SER A 269 -16.20 -23.37 -22.44
C SER A 269 -17.32 -22.84 -21.54
N ASP A 270 -17.14 -22.91 -20.22
CA ASP A 270 -18.18 -22.61 -19.23
C ASP A 270 -18.04 -21.19 -18.64
N ASN A 271 -16.92 -20.52 -18.91
CA ASN A 271 -16.69 -19.11 -18.58
C ASN A 271 -16.27 -18.33 -19.83
N THR A 272 -17.25 -18.07 -20.70
CA THR A 272 -17.09 -17.37 -21.98
C THR A 272 -17.09 -15.84 -21.87
N GLY A 273 -17.25 -15.28 -20.67
CA GLY A 273 -17.42 -13.83 -20.45
C GLY A 273 -16.17 -12.98 -20.74
N ASN A 274 -14.99 -13.60 -20.76
CA ASN A 274 -13.70 -12.95 -21.03
C ASN A 274 -13.42 -12.86 -22.53
N ARG A 275 -13.63 -11.67 -23.12
CA ARG A 275 -13.74 -11.50 -24.58
C ARG A 275 -13.00 -10.27 -25.14
N ILE A 276 -12.02 -9.71 -24.42
CA ILE A 276 -11.28 -8.53 -24.92
C ILE A 276 -10.58 -8.82 -26.25
N LYS A 277 -10.00 -10.00 -26.45
CA LYS A 277 -9.36 -10.35 -27.74
C LYS A 277 -10.37 -10.38 -28.88
N GLU A 278 -11.56 -10.92 -28.66
CA GLU A 278 -12.63 -10.91 -29.66
C GLU A 278 -13.08 -9.48 -29.96
N LEU A 279 -13.28 -8.67 -28.91
CA LEU A 279 -13.62 -7.25 -29.05
C LEU A 279 -12.58 -6.51 -29.90
N ALA A 280 -11.29 -6.66 -29.57
CA ALA A 280 -10.17 -6.01 -30.25
C ALA A 280 -10.04 -6.44 -31.73
N THR A 281 -10.37 -7.69 -32.05
CA THR A 281 -10.22 -8.25 -33.41
C THR A 281 -11.46 -8.07 -34.28
N THR A 282 -12.64 -7.88 -33.70
CA THR A 282 -13.91 -7.87 -34.46
C THR A 282 -14.61 -6.51 -34.55
N VAL A 283 -14.25 -5.54 -33.70
CA VAL A 283 -14.89 -4.23 -33.64
C VAL A 283 -13.99 -3.14 -34.22
N ASP A 284 -14.32 -2.68 -35.43
CA ASP A 284 -13.56 -1.64 -36.12
C ASP A 284 -13.82 -0.24 -35.55
N GLY A 285 -12.74 0.48 -35.23
CA GLY A 285 -12.79 1.87 -34.77
C GLY A 285 -12.46 2.08 -33.31
N ILE A 286 -12.07 1.03 -32.58
CA ILE A 286 -11.40 1.13 -31.27
C ILE A 286 -9.89 1.28 -31.53
N ASP A 287 -9.23 2.19 -30.83
CA ASP A 287 -7.78 2.39 -30.93
C ASP A 287 -7.02 1.72 -29.78
N ALA A 288 -7.60 1.69 -28.58
CA ALA A 288 -7.03 0.99 -27.44
C ALA A 288 -8.12 0.46 -26.49
N ILE A 289 -7.74 -0.51 -25.66
CA ILE A 289 -8.57 -1.13 -24.64
C ILE A 289 -7.83 -1.15 -23.31
N VAL A 290 -8.47 -0.63 -22.26
CA VAL A 290 -8.08 -0.86 -20.87
C VAL A 290 -9.02 -1.92 -20.30
N ALA A 291 -8.49 -3.10 -20.00
CA ALA A 291 -9.23 -4.26 -19.49
C ALA A 291 -9.15 -4.37 -17.95
N GLY A 292 -10.00 -5.23 -17.36
CA GLY A 292 -10.06 -5.53 -15.92
C GLY A 292 -10.45 -7.00 -15.64
N HIS A 293 -11.14 -7.27 -14.53
CA HIS A 293 -11.80 -8.52 -14.13
C HIS A 293 -10.86 -9.68 -13.73
N THR A 294 -9.82 -9.94 -14.51
CA THR A 294 -8.97 -11.13 -14.29
C THR A 294 -7.76 -10.89 -13.40
N HIS A 295 -7.61 -9.67 -12.87
CA HIS A 295 -6.47 -9.21 -12.04
C HIS A 295 -5.09 -9.42 -12.69
N LYS A 296 -5.03 -9.67 -14.00
CA LYS A 296 -3.78 -9.89 -14.75
C LYS A 296 -3.10 -8.56 -15.05
N LYS A 297 -1.77 -8.59 -15.14
CA LYS A 297 -0.96 -7.47 -15.63
C LYS A 297 -0.62 -7.68 -17.11
N ILE A 298 -1.24 -6.91 -17.99
CA ILE A 298 -0.93 -6.89 -19.44
C ILE A 298 -0.27 -5.55 -19.78
N LYS A 299 1.04 -5.58 -20.08
CA LYS A 299 1.81 -4.38 -20.44
C LYS A 299 1.37 -3.77 -21.76
N GLN A 300 1.33 -4.62 -22.79
CA GLN A 300 0.84 -4.29 -24.12
C GLN A 300 0.64 -5.60 -24.87
N HIS A 301 -0.59 -5.86 -25.30
CA HIS A 301 -0.84 -6.75 -26.43
C HIS A 301 -1.37 -5.92 -27.60
N THR A 302 -1.13 -6.38 -28.83
CA THR A 302 -1.56 -5.69 -30.03
C THR A 302 -2.29 -6.65 -30.95
N TYR A 303 -3.54 -6.32 -31.26
CA TYR A 303 -4.38 -7.10 -32.17
C TYR A 303 -4.70 -6.28 -33.41
N LYS A 304 -5.01 -6.95 -34.52
CA LYS A 304 -5.54 -6.30 -35.73
C LYS A 304 -7.02 -6.57 -35.84
N ASN A 305 -7.81 -5.52 -36.01
CA ASN A 305 -9.24 -5.67 -36.30
C ASN A 305 -9.49 -6.05 -37.77
N LYS A 306 -10.76 -6.23 -38.13
CA LYS A 306 -11.18 -6.62 -39.49
C LYS A 306 -10.75 -5.62 -40.56
N SER A 307 -10.65 -4.34 -40.21
CA SER A 307 -10.13 -3.28 -41.09
C SER A 307 -8.60 -3.24 -41.20
N GLY A 308 -7.88 -4.14 -40.51
CA GLY A 308 -6.42 -4.21 -40.49
C GLY A 308 -5.75 -3.17 -39.58
N LYS A 309 -6.54 -2.35 -38.85
CA LYS A 309 -6.02 -1.39 -37.88
C LYS A 309 -5.65 -2.10 -36.59
N GLU A 310 -4.54 -1.66 -35.99
CA GLU A 310 -4.07 -2.18 -34.72
C GLU A 310 -4.93 -1.67 -33.55
N VAL A 311 -5.06 -2.47 -32.50
CA VAL A 311 -5.72 -2.14 -31.23
C VAL A 311 -4.78 -2.57 -30.11
N ILE A 312 -4.39 -1.64 -29.24
CA ILE A 312 -3.58 -1.95 -28.06
C ILE A 312 -4.49 -2.41 -26.92
N VAL A 313 -4.10 -3.45 -26.19
CA VAL A 313 -4.78 -3.94 -24.99
C VAL A 313 -3.83 -3.87 -23.81
N THR A 314 -4.31 -3.30 -22.70
CA THR A 314 -3.61 -3.25 -21.40
C THR A 314 -4.53 -3.74 -20.29
N GLN A 315 -3.96 -4.23 -19.18
CA GLN A 315 -4.71 -4.55 -17.96
C GLN A 315 -3.83 -4.21 -16.75
N PRO A 316 -4.31 -3.38 -15.81
CA PRO A 316 -3.50 -2.82 -14.73
C PRO A 316 -3.29 -3.75 -13.52
N GLY A 317 -3.75 -4.99 -13.55
CA GLY A 317 -3.75 -5.85 -12.36
C GLY A 317 -4.89 -5.47 -11.43
N SER A 318 -4.63 -5.44 -10.12
CA SER A 318 -5.62 -5.12 -9.09
C SER A 318 -5.01 -4.39 -7.89
N HIS A 319 -5.87 -3.90 -6.99
CA HIS A 319 -5.54 -3.28 -5.70
C HIS A 319 -4.52 -2.15 -5.81
N ALA A 320 -4.73 -1.25 -6.78
CA ALA A 320 -3.86 -0.11 -7.07
C ALA A 320 -2.37 -0.47 -7.31
N GLY A 321 -2.04 -1.73 -7.64
CA GLY A 321 -0.65 -2.18 -7.76
C GLY A 321 0.06 -1.72 -9.03
N SER A 322 -0.70 -1.41 -10.08
CA SER A 322 -0.16 -0.76 -11.28
C SER A 322 -1.19 0.08 -12.01
N VAL A 323 -0.70 0.95 -12.88
CA VAL A 323 -1.49 1.81 -13.77
C VAL A 323 -1.08 1.50 -15.22
N SER A 324 -2.08 1.29 -16.08
CA SER A 324 -1.87 1.24 -17.53
C SER A 324 -1.56 2.64 -18.03
N GLU A 325 -0.42 2.83 -18.70
CA GLU A 325 -0.10 4.06 -19.40
C GLU A 325 -0.18 3.81 -20.90
N ILE A 326 -1.14 4.44 -21.59
CA ILE A 326 -1.24 4.40 -23.06
C ILE A 326 -0.93 5.80 -23.59
N SER A 327 0.06 5.92 -24.47
CA SER A 327 0.46 7.19 -25.08
C SER A 327 0.11 7.18 -26.56
N PHE A 328 -0.58 8.22 -27.01
CA PHE A 328 -0.91 8.48 -28.42
C PHE A 328 -0.14 9.70 -28.89
N LYS A 329 0.75 9.52 -29.86
CA LYS A 329 1.36 10.64 -30.59
C LYS A 329 0.53 10.95 -31.83
N LEU A 330 0.13 12.20 -31.93
CA LEU A 330 -0.80 12.69 -32.93
C LEU A 330 -0.13 13.71 -33.84
N ASP A 331 -0.49 13.66 -35.12
CA ASP A 331 -0.25 14.73 -36.07
C ASP A 331 -1.57 15.35 -36.52
N LYS A 332 -1.53 16.63 -36.90
CA LYS A 332 -2.70 17.34 -37.44
C LYS A 332 -2.44 17.72 -38.89
N LYS A 333 -3.20 17.13 -39.81
CA LYS A 333 -3.10 17.40 -41.26
C LYS A 333 -4.46 17.82 -41.78
N ASN A 334 -4.51 18.94 -42.50
CA ASN A 334 -5.73 19.51 -43.07
C ASN A 334 -6.86 19.64 -42.04
N GLY A 335 -6.53 20.05 -40.82
CA GLY A 335 -7.48 20.23 -39.71
C GLY A 335 -7.95 18.93 -39.03
N LYS A 336 -7.51 17.74 -39.48
CA LYS A 336 -7.85 16.45 -38.87
C LYS A 336 -6.67 15.87 -38.10
N TRP A 337 -6.94 15.32 -36.93
CA TRP A 337 -5.94 14.58 -36.17
C TRP A 337 -5.77 13.17 -36.73
N GLY A 338 -4.54 12.68 -36.68
CA GLY A 338 -4.18 11.31 -37.02
C GLY A 338 -3.25 10.72 -35.96
N ILE A 339 -3.47 9.45 -35.60
CA ILE A 339 -2.56 8.71 -34.72
C ILE A 339 -1.33 8.30 -35.55
N LYS A 340 -0.18 8.88 -35.21
CA LYS A 340 1.12 8.55 -35.83
C LYS A 340 1.74 7.34 -35.16
N GLU A 341 1.65 7.28 -33.83
CA GLU A 341 2.21 6.22 -33.00
C GLU A 341 1.34 6.04 -31.77
N LYS A 342 1.21 4.79 -31.32
CA LYS A 342 0.64 4.46 -30.01
C LYS A 342 1.47 3.38 -29.33
N THR A 343 1.68 3.54 -28.04
CA THR A 343 2.46 2.62 -27.20
C THR A 343 1.83 2.53 -25.83
N SER A 344 2.04 1.42 -25.14
CA SER A 344 1.66 1.28 -23.74
C SER A 344 2.73 0.63 -22.88
N LYS A 345 2.64 0.87 -21.59
CA LYS A 345 3.40 0.19 -20.55
C LYS A 345 2.54 0.10 -19.28
N LEU A 346 2.97 -0.74 -18.34
CA LEU A 346 2.44 -0.71 -16.98
C LEU A 346 3.42 0.02 -16.09
N LYS A 347 2.92 1.04 -15.38
CA LYS A 347 3.61 1.63 -14.26
C LYS A 347 3.26 0.84 -13.01
N ILE A 348 4.26 0.20 -12.41
CA ILE A 348 4.11 -0.32 -11.05
C ILE A 348 4.05 0.86 -10.09
N VAL A 349 3.04 0.85 -9.22
CA VAL A 349 2.87 1.82 -8.13
C VAL A 349 3.50 1.22 -6.87
N ASP A 350 4.12 2.08 -6.07
CA ASP A 350 4.74 1.65 -4.82
C ASP A 350 3.69 1.05 -3.89
N LYS A 351 4.11 0.04 -3.14
CA LYS A 351 3.34 -0.63 -2.10
C LYS A 351 3.62 0.03 -0.77
N GLU A 352 2.62 0.15 0.08
CA GLU A 352 2.75 0.73 1.41
C GLU A 352 2.82 -0.39 2.44
N ILE A 353 4.00 -0.56 3.03
CA ILE A 353 4.23 -1.47 4.16
C ILE A 353 4.16 -0.64 5.43
N ASN A 354 3.28 -1.03 6.36
CA ASN A 354 3.01 -0.25 7.55
C ASN A 354 3.56 -0.95 8.80
N ILE A 355 4.11 -0.17 9.72
CA ILE A 355 4.39 -0.58 11.09
C ILE A 355 3.48 0.22 11.99
N VAL A 356 2.72 -0.47 12.83
CA VAL A 356 1.85 0.12 13.84
C VAL A 356 2.49 -0.14 15.19
N ALA A 357 2.76 0.90 15.95
CA ALA A 357 3.52 0.77 17.18
C ALA A 357 2.90 1.51 18.36
N THR A 358 2.76 0.82 19.49
CA THR A 358 2.48 1.43 20.80
C THR A 358 3.76 1.54 21.63
N ALA A 359 3.66 2.26 22.75
CA ALA A 359 4.74 2.43 23.71
C ALA A 359 4.13 2.85 25.05
N ASP A 360 4.86 2.61 26.15
CA ASP A 360 4.55 3.14 27.48
C ASP A 360 3.07 2.87 27.83
N LEU A 361 2.56 1.65 27.60
CA LEU A 361 1.16 1.33 27.87
C LEU A 361 0.87 1.33 29.38
N HIS A 362 1.86 0.99 30.21
CA HIS A 362 1.74 0.89 31.67
C HIS A 362 0.50 0.08 32.10
N SER A 363 0.28 -1.06 31.43
CA SER A 363 -0.91 -1.90 31.61
C SER A 363 -2.26 -1.26 31.31
N HIS A 364 -2.29 -0.15 30.56
CA HIS A 364 -3.50 0.42 30.01
C HIS A 364 -3.73 -0.13 28.60
N PHE A 365 -4.70 -1.03 28.46
CA PHE A 365 -5.14 -1.54 27.17
C PHE A 365 -6.65 -1.38 27.06
N SER A 366 -7.10 -0.37 26.32
CA SER A 366 -8.53 -0.09 26.19
C SER A 366 -9.17 -0.85 25.02
N ASP A 367 -10.48 -1.12 25.12
CA ASP A 367 -11.29 -1.65 24.02
C ASP A 367 -11.15 -0.81 22.74
N LYS A 368 -11.02 0.52 22.89
CA LYS A 368 -10.81 1.44 21.75
C LYS A 368 -9.47 1.21 21.06
N LEU A 369 -8.41 0.96 21.84
CA LEU A 369 -7.09 0.62 21.29
C LEU A 369 -7.18 -0.72 20.57
N LEU A 370 -7.81 -1.73 21.18
CA LEU A 370 -8.03 -3.03 20.57
C LEU A 370 -8.71 -2.90 19.20
N VAL A 371 -9.84 -2.18 19.14
CA VAL A 371 -10.57 -1.91 17.90
C VAL A 371 -9.69 -1.18 16.89
N SER A 372 -8.91 -0.18 17.31
CA SER A 372 -8.01 0.55 16.40
C SER A 372 -6.97 -0.36 15.76
N LEU A 373 -6.37 -1.28 16.53
CA LEU A 373 -5.36 -2.21 16.02
C LEU A 373 -5.95 -3.27 15.09
N VAL A 374 -7.13 -3.84 15.43
CA VAL A 374 -7.84 -4.78 14.55
C VAL A 374 -8.22 -4.11 13.22
N ASN A 375 -8.60 -2.84 13.26
CA ASN A 375 -8.88 -2.07 12.05
C ASN A 375 -7.64 -1.76 11.19
N GLU A 376 -6.47 -1.60 11.80
CA GLU A 376 -5.23 -1.52 11.03
C GLU A 376 -4.88 -2.88 10.40
N ARG A 377 -5.12 -3.98 11.12
CA ARG A 377 -4.93 -5.36 10.66
C ARG A 377 -5.90 -5.79 9.55
N SER A 378 -7.06 -5.17 9.42
CA SER A 378 -8.02 -5.51 8.35
C SER A 378 -7.65 -4.94 6.97
N LYS A 379 -6.54 -4.20 6.87
CA LYS A 379 -6.09 -3.61 5.60
C LYS A 379 -5.59 -4.69 4.63
N PRO A 380 -5.72 -4.48 3.30
CA PRO A 380 -5.30 -5.46 2.28
C PRO A 380 -3.83 -5.89 2.36
N ILE A 381 -2.96 -5.03 2.90
CA ILE A 381 -1.60 -5.36 3.29
C ILE A 381 -1.54 -5.15 4.79
N GLU A 382 -1.44 -6.25 5.54
CA GLU A 382 -1.41 -6.19 6.99
C GLU A 382 -0.16 -5.45 7.49
N PRO A 383 -0.30 -4.55 8.49
CA PRO A 383 0.83 -3.94 9.14
C PRO A 383 1.56 -4.93 10.06
N VAL A 384 2.83 -4.67 10.35
CA VAL A 384 3.51 -5.26 11.50
C VAL A 384 3.14 -4.46 12.74
N VAL A 385 2.64 -5.12 13.79
CA VAL A 385 2.18 -4.47 15.04
C VAL A 385 3.18 -4.75 16.16
N VAL A 386 3.71 -3.71 16.79
CA VAL A 386 4.77 -3.81 17.81
C VAL A 386 4.52 -2.92 19.02
N ASP A 387 5.15 -3.23 20.15
CA ASP A 387 5.20 -2.34 21.31
C ASP A 387 6.64 -2.02 21.72
N ALA A 388 6.90 -0.76 22.08
CA ALA A 388 8.21 -0.25 22.45
C ALA A 388 8.52 -0.27 23.96
N GLY A 389 7.85 -1.14 24.72
CA GLY A 389 8.15 -1.43 26.12
C GLY A 389 7.39 -0.59 27.11
N ASP A 390 7.56 -0.95 28.39
CA ASP A 390 6.74 -0.51 29.51
C ASP A 390 5.27 -0.88 29.32
N PHE A 391 5.00 -2.10 28.85
CA PHE A 391 3.64 -2.63 28.76
C PHE A 391 3.14 -3.19 30.10
N LEU A 392 4.04 -3.52 31.03
CA LEU A 392 3.72 -3.89 32.40
C LEU A 392 3.89 -2.71 33.35
N ASP A 393 2.85 -2.41 34.10
CA ASP A 393 2.95 -1.56 35.27
C ASP A 393 2.08 -2.13 36.41
N PRO A 394 2.66 -2.50 37.56
CA PRO A 394 1.93 -3.02 38.72
C PRO A 394 1.19 -1.92 39.50
N GLN A 395 0.59 -0.96 38.78
CA GLN A 395 -0.15 0.18 39.35
C GLN A 395 -1.64 0.14 39.02
N THR A 396 -2.08 -0.76 38.14
CA THR A 396 -3.52 -0.96 37.88
C THR A 396 -4.09 -2.00 38.84
N ASP A 397 -5.35 -1.82 39.26
CA ASP A 397 -6.02 -2.75 40.19
C ASP A 397 -6.06 -4.18 39.61
N GLU A 398 -6.30 -4.30 38.31
CA GLU A 398 -6.32 -5.58 37.58
C GLU A 398 -4.97 -6.31 37.65
N MET A 399 -3.87 -5.61 37.35
CA MET A 399 -2.53 -6.20 37.44
C MET A 399 -2.19 -6.57 38.89
N ILE A 400 -2.60 -5.74 39.86
CA ILE A 400 -2.41 -6.01 41.28
C ILE A 400 -3.16 -7.26 41.72
N GLU A 401 -4.40 -7.47 41.28
CA GLU A 401 -5.17 -8.66 41.60
C GLU A 401 -4.60 -9.91 40.93
N TRP A 402 -4.31 -9.84 39.63
CA TRP A 402 -3.68 -10.96 38.91
C TRP A 402 -2.39 -11.41 39.57
N TYR A 403 -1.52 -10.48 39.95
CA TYR A 403 -0.26 -10.84 40.59
C TYR A 403 -0.45 -11.51 41.94
N LYS A 404 -1.41 -11.06 42.75
CA LYS A 404 -1.73 -11.70 44.04
C LYS A 404 -2.08 -13.16 43.84
N GLU A 405 -2.94 -13.43 42.86
CA GLU A 405 -3.36 -14.77 42.51
C GLU A 405 -2.18 -15.59 41.97
N TRP A 406 -1.43 -15.06 41.02
CA TRP A 406 -0.23 -15.68 40.45
C TRP A 406 0.76 -16.09 41.55
N LYS A 407 1.08 -15.16 42.46
CA LYS A 407 2.00 -15.40 43.58
C LYS A 407 1.46 -16.47 44.53
N ALA A 408 0.17 -16.41 44.87
CA ALA A 408 -0.46 -17.37 45.78
C ALA A 408 -0.52 -18.78 45.21
N ILE A 409 -0.87 -18.96 43.93
CA ILE A 409 -0.89 -20.25 43.24
C ILE A 409 0.52 -20.85 43.22
N ARG A 410 1.50 -20.04 42.84
CA ARG A 410 2.91 -20.43 42.78
C ARG A 410 3.47 -20.82 44.15
N ASP A 411 3.31 -19.99 45.18
CA ASP A 411 3.90 -20.23 46.50
C ASP A 411 3.27 -21.42 47.23
N ASN A 412 1.99 -21.69 46.98
CA ASN A 412 1.27 -22.82 47.58
C ASN A 412 1.35 -24.11 46.75
N ASN A 413 1.97 -24.08 45.57
CA ASN A 413 2.10 -25.20 44.63
C ASN A 413 0.77 -25.95 44.45
N THR A 414 -0.31 -25.21 44.27
CA THR A 414 -1.63 -25.77 43.99
C THR A 414 -1.59 -26.35 42.58
N ASP A 415 -2.22 -27.50 42.33
CA ASP A 415 -2.42 -28.08 40.97
C ASP A 415 -3.32 -27.19 40.06
N THR A 416 -3.55 -25.93 40.44
CA THR A 416 -4.31 -24.91 39.74
C THR A 416 -3.47 -24.30 38.63
N VAL A 417 -4.05 -24.18 37.44
CA VAL A 417 -3.41 -23.52 36.30
C VAL A 417 -3.23 -22.04 36.63
N ILE A 418 -2.00 -21.52 36.46
CA ILE A 418 -1.70 -20.10 36.61
C ILE A 418 -2.43 -19.33 35.50
N SER A 419 -3.23 -18.33 35.87
CA SER A 419 -3.86 -17.43 34.91
C SER A 419 -2.80 -16.61 34.19
N ARG A 420 -2.88 -16.52 32.86
CA ARG A 420 -1.94 -15.75 32.03
C ARG A 420 -1.99 -14.27 32.39
N CYS A 421 -0.87 -13.57 32.20
CA CYS A 421 -0.78 -12.12 32.34
C CYS A 421 -1.87 -11.40 31.52
N PRO A 422 -2.67 -10.49 32.13
CA PRO A 422 -3.71 -9.75 31.44
C PRO A 422 -3.20 -9.01 30.20
N MET A 423 -2.01 -8.41 30.29
CA MET A 423 -1.39 -7.72 29.16
C MET A 423 -1.00 -8.66 28.02
N ALA A 424 -0.55 -9.89 28.32
CA ALA A 424 -0.27 -10.87 27.28
C ALA A 424 -1.56 -11.30 26.55
N ILE A 425 -2.68 -11.41 27.26
CA ILE A 425 -3.99 -11.70 26.65
C ILE A 425 -4.44 -10.53 25.77
N ALA A 426 -4.45 -9.31 26.31
CA ALA A 426 -4.93 -8.11 25.63
C ALA A 426 -4.11 -7.80 24.37
N MET A 427 -2.78 -7.89 24.44
CA MET A 427 -1.92 -7.68 23.29
C MET A 427 -2.04 -8.82 22.26
N ASN A 428 -2.32 -10.05 22.68
CA ASN A 428 -2.60 -11.13 21.73
C ASN A 428 -3.91 -10.89 20.96
N GLN A 429 -4.94 -10.36 21.63
CA GLN A 429 -6.17 -9.90 20.96
C GLN A 429 -5.92 -8.72 20.03
N GLY A 430 -5.03 -7.81 20.43
CA GLY A 430 -4.54 -6.71 19.59
C GLY A 430 -3.64 -7.15 18.43
N MET A 431 -3.39 -8.46 18.28
CA MET A 431 -2.62 -9.06 17.20
C MET A 431 -1.20 -8.45 17.09
N TYR A 432 -0.50 -8.30 18.21
CA TYR A 432 0.90 -7.89 18.19
C TYR A 432 1.79 -8.99 17.60
N ASP A 433 2.83 -8.59 16.86
CA ASP A 433 3.87 -9.50 16.39
C ASP A 433 5.04 -9.57 17.37
N ALA A 434 5.35 -8.44 18.02
CA ALA A 434 6.45 -8.35 18.97
C ALA A 434 6.26 -7.25 20.02
N VAL A 435 6.85 -7.45 21.18
CA VAL A 435 6.93 -6.44 22.26
C VAL A 435 8.38 -6.32 22.73
N VAL A 436 8.82 -5.11 23.06
CA VAL A 436 10.17 -4.85 23.56
C VAL A 436 10.14 -4.72 25.07
N LEU A 437 11.12 -5.27 25.78
CA LEU A 437 11.24 -5.01 27.22
C LEU A 437 11.59 -3.54 27.47
N GLY A 438 10.88 -2.89 28.37
CA GLY A 438 11.20 -1.57 28.92
C GLY A 438 11.80 -1.64 30.32
N ASN A 439 12.03 -0.48 30.94
CA ASN A 439 12.62 -0.46 32.27
C ASN A 439 11.62 -0.87 33.35
N HIS A 440 10.31 -0.63 33.17
CA HIS A 440 9.26 -1.00 34.12
C HIS A 440 9.11 -2.52 34.27
N GLU A 441 9.40 -3.30 33.23
CA GLU A 441 9.46 -4.77 33.30
C GLU A 441 10.49 -5.29 34.33
N PHE A 442 11.46 -4.46 34.75
CA PHE A 442 12.50 -4.79 35.74
C PHE A 442 12.33 -4.05 37.08
N VAL A 443 11.29 -3.24 37.25
CA VAL A 443 11.09 -2.44 38.47
C VAL A 443 10.60 -3.34 39.62
N SER A 444 11.24 -3.15 40.77
CA SER A 444 10.82 -3.72 42.05
C SER A 444 11.05 -2.72 43.15
N GLU A 445 9.96 -2.30 43.81
CA GLU A 445 10.06 -1.52 45.04
C GLU A 445 10.18 -2.44 46.26
N LYS A 446 10.82 -1.90 47.30
CA LYS A 446 11.23 -2.62 48.52
C LYS A 446 10.08 -3.09 49.41
N ASP A 447 8.84 -2.72 49.13
CA ASP A 447 7.68 -3.26 49.83
C ASP A 447 7.24 -4.53 49.09
N GLU A 448 7.84 -5.64 49.54
CA GLU A 448 7.68 -7.12 49.40
C GLU A 448 6.71 -7.75 48.38
N PHE A 449 5.78 -6.98 47.84
CA PHE A 449 4.71 -7.45 46.99
C PHE A 449 5.12 -7.72 45.54
N TRP A 450 6.25 -7.24 45.02
CA TRP A 450 6.64 -7.46 43.60
C TRP A 450 8.11 -7.83 43.44
N ALA A 451 8.72 -8.34 44.52
CA ALA A 451 10.14 -8.60 44.59
C ALA A 451 10.58 -9.92 43.91
N ASP A 452 9.67 -10.60 43.19
CA ASP A 452 9.96 -11.94 42.70
C ASP A 452 10.57 -11.92 41.30
N GLU A 453 11.84 -12.27 41.24
CA GLU A 453 12.62 -12.45 40.02
C GLU A 453 11.98 -13.38 38.97
N ARG A 454 11.07 -14.27 39.38
CA ARG A 454 10.37 -15.21 38.49
C ARG A 454 9.19 -14.58 37.75
N LEU A 455 8.74 -13.38 38.16
CA LEU A 455 7.59 -12.72 37.53
C LEU A 455 7.86 -12.43 36.06
N LEU A 456 9.02 -11.83 35.77
CA LEU A 456 9.38 -11.49 34.40
C LEU A 456 9.50 -12.75 33.52
N ASP A 457 10.14 -13.81 34.04
CA ASP A 457 10.22 -15.09 33.33
C ASP A 457 8.81 -15.66 33.02
N ALA A 458 7.88 -15.59 33.97
CA ALA A 458 6.50 -16.06 33.77
C ALA A 458 5.72 -15.20 32.75
N VAL A 459 5.87 -13.87 32.80
CA VAL A 459 5.21 -13.00 31.81
C VAL A 459 5.79 -13.21 30.41
N VAL A 460 7.12 -13.35 30.29
CA VAL A 460 7.77 -13.71 29.03
C VAL A 460 7.23 -15.05 28.52
N GLU A 461 7.10 -16.06 29.39
CA GLU A 461 6.52 -17.35 29.03
C GLU A 461 5.06 -17.21 28.55
N ASP A 462 4.25 -16.38 29.21
CA ASP A 462 2.86 -16.12 28.78
C ASP A 462 2.80 -15.49 27.38
N PHE A 463 3.66 -14.51 27.08
CA PHE A 463 3.78 -13.95 25.73
C PHE A 463 4.27 -15.01 24.73
N GLU A 464 5.28 -15.81 25.06
CA GLU A 464 5.82 -16.85 24.16
C GLU A 464 4.85 -18.03 23.93
N GLN A 465 3.89 -18.26 24.84
CA GLN A 465 2.78 -19.19 24.62
C GLN A 465 1.69 -18.62 23.68
N THR A 466 1.77 -17.33 23.35
CA THR A 466 1.04 -16.71 22.23
C THR A 466 1.89 -16.73 20.97
N THR A 467 1.56 -15.92 19.96
CA THR A 467 2.42 -15.70 18.77
C THR A 467 3.31 -14.46 18.89
N ILE A 468 3.27 -13.75 20.02
CA ILE A 468 4.02 -12.51 20.25
C ILE A 468 5.46 -12.82 20.68
N SER A 469 6.44 -12.24 19.98
CA SER A 469 7.85 -12.35 20.40
C SER A 469 8.25 -11.24 21.36
N VAL A 470 8.83 -11.60 22.51
CA VAL A 470 9.45 -10.63 23.43
C VAL A 470 10.89 -10.36 23.01
N LEU A 471 11.25 -9.08 22.86
CA LEU A 471 12.52 -8.66 22.29
C LEU A 471 13.35 -7.78 23.22
N SER A 472 14.67 -8.05 23.25
CA SER A 472 15.69 -7.15 23.78
C SER A 472 17.08 -7.66 23.40
N ALA A 473 17.76 -6.90 22.55
CA ALA A 473 19.03 -7.30 21.97
C ALA A 473 20.24 -7.01 22.85
N ASN A 474 20.08 -6.13 23.84
CA ASN A 474 21.15 -5.68 24.73
C ASN A 474 21.01 -6.14 26.19
N ILE A 475 20.04 -7.03 26.49
CA ILE A 475 19.91 -7.68 27.81
C ILE A 475 20.40 -9.11 27.74
N TYR A 476 21.28 -9.46 28.67
CA TYR A 476 22.00 -10.73 28.69
C TYR A 476 21.86 -11.44 30.03
N LYS A 477 21.82 -12.77 29.98
CA LYS A 477 22.11 -13.63 31.12
C LYS A 477 23.62 -13.61 31.39
N GLN A 478 24.04 -13.87 32.63
CA GLN A 478 25.48 -13.97 32.97
C GLN A 478 26.25 -14.99 32.12
N SER A 479 25.56 -15.97 31.51
CA SER A 479 26.17 -16.91 30.56
C SER A 479 26.66 -16.25 29.26
N GLY A 480 26.28 -15.00 29.00
CA GLY A 480 26.57 -14.28 27.75
C GLY A 480 25.54 -14.50 26.65
N GLN A 481 24.49 -15.28 26.91
CA GLN A 481 23.34 -15.43 26.02
C GLN A 481 22.35 -14.28 26.24
N ASN A 482 21.67 -13.85 25.17
CA ASN A 482 20.56 -12.91 25.30
C ASN A 482 19.47 -13.48 26.22
N TYR A 483 18.84 -12.60 26.99
CA TYR A 483 17.79 -12.99 27.93
C TYR A 483 16.52 -13.43 27.19
N VAL A 484 16.09 -12.63 26.22
CA VAL A 484 15.00 -12.88 25.26
C VAL A 484 15.54 -12.75 23.82
N LYS A 485 14.71 -12.93 22.80
CA LYS A 485 15.16 -12.80 21.40
C LYS A 485 15.68 -11.38 21.13
N PRO A 486 16.76 -11.20 20.35
CA PRO A 486 17.26 -9.87 20.01
C PRO A 486 16.39 -9.19 18.96
N TYR A 487 15.89 -9.95 17.98
CA TYR A 487 15.08 -9.47 16.86
C TYR A 487 14.18 -10.60 16.32
N VAL A 488 13.26 -10.23 15.43
CA VAL A 488 12.50 -11.13 14.56
C VAL A 488 12.45 -10.61 13.13
N ILE A 489 12.26 -11.49 12.14
CA ILE A 489 11.96 -11.13 10.76
C ILE A 489 10.50 -11.51 10.49
N GLN A 490 9.68 -10.54 10.09
CA GLN A 490 8.29 -10.72 9.70
C GLN A 490 8.16 -10.67 8.18
N ASP A 491 7.42 -11.61 7.61
CA ASP A 491 7.08 -11.62 6.19
C ASP A 491 5.74 -10.89 5.99
N VAL A 492 5.78 -9.67 5.44
CA VAL A 492 4.57 -8.94 5.06
C VAL A 492 4.15 -9.37 3.66
N GLU A 493 3.02 -10.06 3.55
CA GLU A 493 2.51 -10.56 2.28
C GLU A 493 2.02 -9.43 1.37
N THR A 494 2.42 -9.46 0.10
CA THR A 494 1.87 -8.61 -0.95
C THR A 494 1.52 -9.46 -2.16
N ASN A 495 0.70 -8.93 -3.05
CA ASN A 495 0.38 -9.61 -4.32
C ASN A 495 1.59 -9.80 -5.28
N GLU A 496 2.78 -9.26 -4.94
CA GLU A 496 4.02 -9.42 -5.72
C GLU A 496 5.12 -10.18 -4.94
N GLY A 497 4.76 -10.76 -3.80
CA GLY A 497 5.63 -11.51 -2.89
C GLY A 497 5.84 -10.83 -1.54
N ASN A 498 6.50 -11.52 -0.62
CA ASN A 498 6.67 -11.04 0.75
C ASN A 498 7.76 -9.96 0.82
N VAL A 499 7.52 -8.93 1.65
CA VAL A 499 8.52 -7.96 2.09
C VAL A 499 9.01 -8.38 3.47
N LYS A 500 10.31 -8.58 3.65
CA LYS A 500 10.90 -8.97 4.92
C LYS A 500 11.18 -7.76 5.80
N VAL A 501 10.46 -7.66 6.92
CA VAL A 501 10.62 -6.60 7.90
C VAL A 501 11.34 -7.15 9.13
N GLY A 502 12.56 -6.69 9.37
CA GLY A 502 13.31 -7.00 10.58
C GLY A 502 12.95 -6.05 11.72
N ILE A 503 12.53 -6.59 12.86
CA ILE A 503 12.21 -5.84 14.08
C ILE A 503 13.29 -6.11 15.13
N LEU A 504 14.09 -5.09 15.46
CA LEU A 504 15.15 -5.15 16.47
C LEU A 504 14.67 -4.54 17.79
N GLY A 505 14.66 -5.30 18.89
CA GLY A 505 14.28 -4.78 20.21
C GLY A 505 15.48 -4.30 21.02
N LEU A 506 15.37 -3.16 21.71
CA LEU A 506 16.43 -2.60 22.54
C LEU A 506 15.86 -1.93 23.79
N THR A 507 16.56 -2.07 24.92
CA THR A 507 16.08 -1.60 26.23
C THR A 507 17.10 -0.70 26.91
N ILE A 508 16.67 0.42 27.49
CA ILE A 508 17.53 1.25 28.34
C ILE A 508 18.11 0.44 29.52
N LYS A 509 19.36 0.70 29.90
CA LYS A 509 20.04 -0.07 30.97
C LYS A 509 19.65 0.37 32.38
N GLU A 510 19.17 1.60 32.50
CA GLU A 510 18.72 2.19 33.76
C GLU A 510 17.32 1.68 34.12
N VAL A 511 17.21 0.98 35.24
CA VAL A 511 15.96 0.43 35.76
C VAL A 511 15.63 1.05 37.12
N GLY A 512 14.33 1.22 37.41
CA GLY A 512 13.84 1.86 38.63
C GLY A 512 12.80 2.96 38.38
N LYS A 513 12.24 3.51 39.46
CA LYS A 513 11.24 4.59 39.43
C LYS A 513 11.81 5.88 40.03
N GLY A 514 11.67 7.01 39.32
CA GLY A 514 11.99 8.34 39.82
C GLY A 514 13.49 8.66 39.98
N LEU A 515 13.89 9.21 41.13
CA LEU A 515 15.27 9.70 41.39
C LEU A 515 16.27 8.59 41.78
N LYS A 516 15.87 7.31 41.78
CA LYS A 516 16.68 6.16 42.22
C LYS A 516 16.86 5.12 41.09
N ASN A 517 17.09 5.59 39.87
CA ASN A 517 17.45 4.69 38.77
C ASN A 517 18.82 4.06 39.03
N VAL A 518 18.91 2.74 38.88
CA VAL A 518 20.15 1.96 38.99
C VAL A 518 20.37 1.23 37.68
N ASN A 519 21.61 0.82 37.38
CA ASN A 519 21.81 -0.08 36.24
C ASN A 519 21.14 -1.44 36.52
N LEU A 520 20.65 -2.13 35.48
CA LEU A 520 20.02 -3.45 35.62
C LEU A 520 20.86 -4.43 36.47
N GLN A 521 22.19 -4.49 36.25
CA GLN A 521 23.07 -5.36 37.03
C GLN A 521 23.22 -4.98 38.52
N GLU A 522 22.79 -3.78 38.92
CA GLU A 522 22.79 -3.30 40.31
C GLU A 522 21.45 -3.54 41.01
N GLN A 523 20.37 -3.80 40.25
CA GLN A 523 19.06 -4.10 40.79
C GLN A 523 19.09 -5.43 41.56
N PHE A 524 18.58 -5.44 42.80
CA PHE A 524 18.79 -6.54 43.75
C PHE A 524 18.38 -7.91 43.21
N GLN A 525 17.24 -8.00 42.52
CA GLN A 525 16.72 -9.25 41.95
C GLN A 525 17.57 -9.81 40.82
N TYR A 526 18.12 -8.93 39.98
CA TYR A 526 18.81 -9.30 38.75
C TYR A 526 20.32 -9.27 38.89
N LYS A 527 20.83 -8.79 40.04
CA LYS A 527 22.25 -8.75 40.36
C LYS A 527 22.86 -10.15 40.27
N GLY A 528 23.86 -10.30 39.40
CA GLY A 528 24.50 -11.59 39.13
C GLY A 528 23.64 -12.57 38.32
N LYS A 529 22.57 -12.10 37.69
CA LYS A 529 21.69 -12.89 36.81
C LYS A 529 21.58 -12.29 35.43
N LEU A 530 21.19 -11.01 35.37
CA LEU A 530 21.09 -10.25 34.14
C LEU A 530 22.06 -9.06 34.16
N TYR A 531 22.44 -8.62 32.97
CA TYR A 531 23.13 -7.36 32.76
C TYR A 531 22.69 -6.74 31.44
N ALA A 532 22.77 -5.42 31.36
CA ALA A 532 22.49 -4.68 30.14
C ALA A 532 23.81 -4.16 29.54
N ASN A 533 24.05 -4.50 28.28
CA ASN A 533 25.13 -3.95 27.49
C ASN A 533 24.74 -2.58 26.90
N ASP A 534 25.73 -1.94 26.27
CA ASP A 534 25.50 -0.68 25.57
C ASP A 534 24.53 -0.87 24.40
N LEU A 535 23.41 -0.16 24.48
CA LEU A 535 22.31 -0.21 23.52
C LEU A 535 22.77 0.11 22.08
N VAL A 536 23.65 1.10 21.90
CA VAL A 536 24.10 1.54 20.57
C VAL A 536 25.10 0.54 19.98
N GLU A 537 25.99 -0.01 20.80
CA GLU A 537 26.96 -1.02 20.33
C GLU A 537 26.28 -2.34 19.97
N ASP A 538 25.33 -2.83 20.78
CA ASP A 538 24.60 -4.05 20.45
C ASP A 538 23.68 -3.86 19.25
N ALA A 539 23.10 -2.68 19.05
CA ALA A 539 22.39 -2.39 17.81
C ALA A 539 23.28 -2.57 16.58
N LYS A 540 24.52 -2.05 16.59
CA LYS A 540 25.48 -2.24 15.47
C LYS A 540 25.77 -3.72 15.23
N LYS A 541 25.97 -4.49 16.30
CA LYS A 541 26.20 -5.93 16.23
C LYS A 541 25.00 -6.65 15.61
N TRP A 542 23.79 -6.41 16.12
CA TRP A 542 22.60 -7.15 15.70
C TRP A 542 22.08 -6.74 14.33
N VAL A 543 22.18 -5.46 13.94
CA VAL A 543 21.88 -5.04 12.56
C VAL A 543 22.80 -5.75 11.57
N LYS A 544 24.07 -5.98 11.92
CA LYS A 544 24.98 -6.75 11.06
C LYS A 544 24.54 -8.21 10.93
N VAL A 545 24.10 -8.85 12.01
CA VAL A 545 23.58 -10.23 11.99
C VAL A 545 22.28 -10.30 11.17
N MET A 546 21.32 -9.41 11.44
CA MET A 546 20.05 -9.35 10.71
C MET A 546 20.25 -9.21 9.20
N LYS A 547 21.24 -8.42 8.76
CA LYS A 547 21.56 -8.28 7.33
C LYS A 547 21.93 -9.60 6.64
N GLU A 548 22.40 -10.61 7.37
CA GLU A 548 22.67 -11.95 6.80
C GLU A 548 21.39 -12.68 6.39
N GLU A 549 20.24 -12.33 6.99
CA GLU A 549 18.92 -12.85 6.65
C GLU A 549 18.23 -12.10 5.50
N ASN A 550 18.89 -11.05 5.00
CA ASN A 550 18.43 -10.18 3.91
C ASN A 550 17.04 -9.56 4.15
N PRO A 551 16.81 -8.85 5.27
CA PRO A 551 15.61 -8.04 5.45
C PRO A 551 15.58 -6.90 4.42
N ASP A 552 14.39 -6.57 3.93
CA ASP A 552 14.16 -5.45 3.03
C ASP A 552 14.02 -4.13 3.81
N ILE A 553 13.53 -4.20 5.05
CA ILE A 553 13.33 -3.08 5.96
C ILE A 553 13.84 -3.48 7.35
N ILE A 554 14.58 -2.62 8.04
CA ILE A 554 14.93 -2.82 9.46
C ILE A 554 14.33 -1.68 10.31
N VAL A 555 13.50 -2.05 11.28
CA VAL A 555 12.94 -1.14 12.27
C VAL A 555 13.48 -1.49 13.65
N ALA A 556 14.08 -0.51 14.32
CA ALA A 556 14.45 -0.65 15.71
C ALA A 556 13.29 -0.19 16.59
N VAL A 557 12.83 -1.04 17.49
CA VAL A 557 11.82 -0.72 18.49
C VAL A 557 12.56 -0.62 19.82
N VAL A 558 12.56 0.57 20.40
CA VAL A 558 13.57 0.96 21.39
C VAL A 558 12.91 1.60 22.58
N HIS A 559 13.03 0.95 23.73
CA HIS A 559 12.64 1.52 25.01
C HIS A 559 13.73 2.48 25.51
N SER A 560 13.75 3.67 24.91
CA SER A 560 14.68 4.77 25.21
C SER A 560 14.14 6.06 24.62
N GLY A 561 14.32 7.17 25.33
CA GLY A 561 14.05 8.50 24.80
C GLY A 561 15.06 8.95 23.74
N GLU A 562 14.75 10.07 23.10
CA GLU A 562 15.53 10.64 21.99
C GLU A 562 16.92 11.13 22.43
N GLU A 563 16.99 11.94 23.48
CA GLU A 563 18.23 12.53 23.99
C GLU A 563 18.41 12.36 25.51
N PRO A 564 19.66 12.28 26.00
CA PRO A 564 19.96 12.15 27.42
C PRO A 564 19.50 13.40 28.19
N LYS A 565 18.79 13.21 29.30
CA LYS A 565 18.43 14.28 30.24
C LYS A 565 19.16 14.06 31.57
N ASN A 566 20.35 14.62 31.74
CA ASN A 566 21.13 14.46 32.97
C ASN A 566 20.52 15.24 34.16
N PRO A 567 20.43 14.64 35.37
CA PRO A 567 20.82 13.28 35.73
C PRO A 567 19.70 12.22 35.59
N LYS A 568 18.48 12.63 35.20
CA LYS A 568 17.28 11.78 35.32
C LYS A 568 17.27 10.58 34.34
N HIS A 569 17.74 10.77 33.10
CA HIS A 569 17.71 9.76 32.05
C HIS A 569 18.96 9.85 31.14
N PRO A 570 20.16 9.51 31.64
CA PRO A 570 21.40 9.53 30.84
C PRO A 570 21.40 8.49 29.70
N GLY A 571 20.59 7.43 29.81
CA GLY A 571 20.52 6.33 28.84
C GLY A 571 19.68 6.60 27.60
N ASN A 572 18.93 7.71 27.55
CA ASN A 572 18.11 8.08 26.39
C ASN A 572 18.98 8.42 25.18
N ARG A 573 19.14 7.50 24.22
CA ARG A 573 20.15 7.61 23.16
C ARG A 573 19.62 7.28 21.76
N VAL A 574 18.32 7.39 21.52
CA VAL A 574 17.74 7.08 20.20
C VAL A 574 18.32 7.97 19.09
N LYS A 575 18.60 9.26 19.34
CA LYS A 575 19.27 10.11 18.35
C LYS A 575 20.68 9.64 18.00
N GLU A 576 21.44 9.17 19.00
CA GLU A 576 22.77 8.61 18.76
C GLU A 576 22.67 7.30 17.96
N LEU A 577 21.71 6.44 18.32
CA LEU A 577 21.42 5.21 17.56
C LEU A 577 21.11 5.55 16.09
N ALA A 578 20.15 6.46 15.85
CA ALA A 578 19.71 6.88 14.51
C ALA A 578 20.86 7.44 13.65
N THR A 579 21.80 8.17 14.28
CA THR A 579 22.89 8.84 13.57
C THR A 579 24.15 7.98 13.44
N THR A 580 24.30 6.91 14.22
CA THR A 580 25.55 6.13 14.26
C THR A 580 25.44 4.66 13.83
N VAL A 581 24.24 4.10 13.75
CA VAL A 581 23.99 2.71 13.36
C VAL A 581 23.49 2.64 11.92
N ASP A 582 24.33 2.16 11.01
CA ASP A 582 23.98 2.05 9.60
C ASP A 582 23.11 0.82 9.30
N GLY A 583 22.03 1.03 8.57
CA GLY A 583 21.11 -0.01 8.12
C GLY A 583 19.80 -0.12 8.89
N ILE A 584 19.58 0.74 9.90
CA ILE A 584 18.24 0.93 10.47
C ILE A 584 17.49 1.92 9.57
N ASP A 585 16.25 1.60 9.21
CA ASP A 585 15.40 2.44 8.39
C ASP A 585 14.47 3.34 9.21
N ALA A 586 13.97 2.83 10.34
CA ALA A 586 13.12 3.58 11.24
C ALA A 586 13.33 3.16 12.69
N ILE A 587 12.97 4.05 13.61
CA ILE A 587 13.01 3.79 15.05
C ILE A 587 11.68 4.18 15.69
N VAL A 588 11.10 3.27 16.46
CA VAL A 588 10.04 3.58 17.41
C VAL A 588 10.71 3.80 18.77
N ALA A 589 10.67 5.03 19.27
CA ALA A 589 11.15 5.41 20.59
C ALA A 589 10.05 5.27 21.65
N SER A 590 10.43 5.36 22.91
CA SER A 590 9.56 5.20 24.09
C SER A 590 10.24 5.82 25.33
N HIS A 591 9.82 5.53 26.56
CA HIS A 591 10.40 5.93 27.85
C HIS A 591 10.21 7.40 28.24
N THR A 592 9.97 8.29 27.27
CA THR A 592 9.79 9.73 27.54
C THR A 592 8.35 10.20 27.45
N HIS A 593 7.44 9.33 27.00
CA HIS A 593 6.01 9.60 26.85
C HIS A 593 5.72 10.78 25.93
N GLU A 594 6.69 11.19 25.08
CA GLU A 594 6.50 12.31 24.16
C GLU A 594 5.75 11.81 22.92
N LYS A 595 4.84 12.64 22.39
CA LYS A 595 4.17 12.37 21.11
C LYS A 595 5.03 12.97 19.99
N ILE A 596 5.65 12.11 19.18
CA ILE A 596 6.50 12.52 18.05
C ILE A 596 5.95 11.86 16.78
N ASP A 597 5.36 12.67 15.90
CA ASP A 597 4.90 12.21 14.59
C ASP A 597 6.06 11.69 13.75
N GLU A 598 7.08 12.53 13.54
CA GLU A 598 8.27 12.19 12.76
C GLU A 598 9.42 13.14 13.08
N HIS A 599 10.60 12.58 13.34
CA HIS A 599 11.89 13.26 13.26
C HIS A 599 12.81 12.57 12.25
N ASP A 600 13.49 13.38 11.43
CA ASP A 600 14.39 12.92 10.38
C ASP A 600 15.85 13.02 10.79
N TYR A 601 16.54 11.88 10.83
CA TYR A 601 17.99 11.79 11.04
C TYR A 601 18.70 11.24 9.81
N LYS A 602 20.03 11.42 9.80
CA LYS A 602 20.92 10.78 8.83
C LYS A 602 21.96 9.96 9.56
N ASN A 603 22.08 8.69 9.20
CA ASN A 603 23.15 7.82 9.70
C ASN A 603 24.50 8.16 9.05
N LYS A 604 25.57 7.47 9.46
CA LYS A 604 26.93 7.72 8.96
C LYS A 604 27.07 7.46 7.47
N SER A 605 26.32 6.48 6.95
CA SER A 605 26.25 6.19 5.52
C SER A 605 25.39 7.18 4.72
N GLY A 606 24.78 8.18 5.37
CA GLY A 606 23.95 9.21 4.75
C GLY A 606 22.50 8.80 4.49
N GLY A 607 22.10 7.61 4.92
CA GLY A 607 20.73 7.12 4.84
C GLY A 607 19.81 7.85 5.82
N LYS A 608 18.60 8.19 5.36
CA LYS A 608 17.52 8.77 6.20
C LYS A 608 17.09 7.71 7.23
N VAL A 609 16.94 8.09 8.50
CA VAL A 609 16.33 7.29 9.56
C VAL A 609 15.22 8.11 10.19
N ILE A 610 13.99 7.59 10.15
CA ILE A 610 12.84 8.26 10.77
C ILE A 610 12.69 7.79 12.23
N VAL A 611 12.33 8.69 13.13
CA VAL A 611 12.07 8.41 14.54
C VAL A 611 10.66 8.88 14.87
N THR A 612 9.89 8.03 15.56
CA THR A 612 8.53 8.33 16.05
C THR A 612 8.37 7.84 17.48
N GLN A 613 7.40 8.38 18.22
CA GLN A 613 7.04 7.95 19.57
C GLN A 613 5.54 8.18 19.79
N PRO A 614 4.75 7.15 20.15
CA PRO A 614 3.30 7.26 20.26
C PRO A 614 2.79 7.89 21.58
N GLY A 615 3.67 8.40 22.45
CA GLY A 615 3.27 8.84 23.78
C GLY A 615 3.05 7.66 24.73
N GLU A 616 1.96 7.70 25.52
CA GLU A 616 1.71 6.79 26.65
C GLU A 616 0.26 6.30 26.72
N HIS A 617 0.04 5.22 27.48
CA HIS A 617 -1.24 4.69 27.95
C HIS A 617 -2.24 4.37 26.83
N GLY A 618 -1.75 4.04 25.63
CA GLY A 618 -2.59 3.72 24.50
C GLY A 618 -3.45 4.89 23.99
N LYS A 619 -3.09 6.14 24.32
CA LYS A 619 -3.79 7.34 23.80
C LYS A 619 -3.56 7.55 22.30
N TYR A 620 -2.37 7.18 21.84
CA TYR A 620 -2.01 7.18 20.43
C TYR A 620 -1.24 5.90 20.09
N TYR A 621 -1.18 5.58 18.81
CA TYR A 621 -0.20 4.64 18.24
C TYR A 621 0.54 5.31 17.08
N SER A 622 1.78 4.91 16.83
CA SER A 622 2.57 5.40 15.70
C SER A 622 2.29 4.55 14.50
N LYS A 623 2.11 5.17 13.33
CA LYS A 623 2.03 4.49 12.04
C LYS A 623 3.20 4.94 11.18
N ILE A 624 4.12 4.03 10.92
CA ILE A 624 5.22 4.21 9.98
C ILE A 624 4.80 3.59 8.65
N THR A 625 4.91 4.33 7.56
CA THR A 625 4.60 3.85 6.21
C THR A 625 5.85 3.87 5.35
N PHE A 626 6.22 2.71 4.82
CA PHE A 626 7.29 2.55 3.84
C PHE A 626 6.69 2.34 2.46
N LYS A 627 7.01 3.22 1.50
CA LYS A 627 6.70 3.03 0.09
C LYS A 627 7.79 2.17 -0.53
N VAL A 628 7.46 0.95 -0.89
CA VAL A 628 8.39 -0.03 -1.45
C VAL A 628 8.02 -0.41 -2.87
N LYS A 629 9.00 -0.78 -3.67
CA LYS A 629 8.79 -1.43 -4.96
C LYS A 629 9.82 -2.51 -5.19
N LYS A 630 9.48 -3.44 -6.08
CA LYS A 630 10.38 -4.53 -6.46
C LYS A 630 11.28 -4.09 -7.62
N GLU A 631 12.58 -4.00 -7.37
CA GLU A 631 13.62 -3.75 -8.38
C GLU A 631 14.53 -4.96 -8.54
N LYS A 632 14.66 -5.47 -9.77
CA LYS A 632 15.56 -6.60 -10.11
C LYS A 632 15.40 -7.84 -9.20
N GLY A 633 14.22 -8.03 -8.62
CA GLY A 633 13.90 -9.15 -7.73
C GLY A 633 13.96 -8.85 -6.23
N SER A 634 14.46 -7.69 -5.81
CA SER A 634 14.56 -7.26 -4.41
C SER A 634 13.62 -6.09 -4.12
N TRP A 635 13.16 -5.95 -2.88
CA TRP A 635 12.39 -4.77 -2.49
C TRP A 635 13.31 -3.61 -2.15
N VAL A 636 12.88 -2.41 -2.51
CA VAL A 636 13.60 -1.16 -2.25
C VAL A 636 12.63 -0.15 -1.68
N ILE A 637 13.02 0.50 -0.58
CA ILE A 637 12.31 1.64 -0.01
C ILE A 637 12.56 2.87 -0.90
N ASN A 638 11.50 3.39 -1.51
CA ASN A 638 11.56 4.65 -2.25
C ASN A 638 11.35 5.86 -1.35
N ASP A 639 10.45 5.72 -0.38
CA ASP A 639 10.06 6.79 0.53
C ASP A 639 9.55 6.19 1.83
N LYS A 640 9.58 6.98 2.90
CA LYS A 640 9.07 6.59 4.21
C LYS A 640 8.66 7.80 5.04
N SER A 641 7.57 7.63 5.77
CA SER A 641 7.03 8.64 6.66
C SER A 641 6.42 8.03 7.93
N SER A 642 6.31 8.80 9.01
CA SER A 642 5.56 8.40 10.20
C SER A 642 4.59 9.48 10.70
N LYS A 643 3.55 9.04 11.41
CA LYS A 643 2.64 9.91 12.17
C LYS A 643 2.08 9.17 13.38
N THR A 644 1.71 9.90 14.42
CA THR A 644 0.91 9.34 15.51
C THR A 644 -0.58 9.49 15.23
N ILE A 645 -1.36 8.47 15.58
CA ILE A 645 -2.80 8.39 15.34
C ILE A 645 -3.48 8.25 16.71
N GLU A 646 -4.47 9.10 16.97
CA GLU A 646 -5.25 9.08 18.21
C GLU A 646 -6.18 7.87 18.24
N VAL A 647 -6.32 7.28 19.42
CA VAL A 647 -7.25 6.18 19.66
C VAL A 647 -8.62 6.77 20.02
N GLU A 648 -9.53 6.76 19.05
CA GLU A 648 -10.88 7.38 19.14
C GLU A 648 -11.93 6.54 19.88
#